data_AF-A0A9P8UMP2-F1
#
_entry.id   AF-A0A9P8UMP2-F1
#
_cell.length_a   1.000
_cell.length_b   1.000
_cell.length_c   1.000
_cell.angle_alpha   90.00
_cell.angle_beta   90.00
_cell.angle_gamma   90.00
#
_symmetry.space_group_name_H-M   'P 1'
#
loop_
_entity.id
_entity.type
_entity.pdbx_description
1 polymer ?
#
loop_
_entity_poly.entity_id
_entity_poly.type
_entity_poly.pdbx_seq_one_letter_code
_entity_poly.pdbx_strand_id
1 'polypeptide(L)'
;MAHQREVPSSALPTTRQSGQANTQQRGLASSRSHASQGSTRPDSWWKIHLFRGMINDIRRRAPYYWSDYKDAWDYRVVPATIYMYFANIMPALAFSLDMFTKTDMQYGVNEVLLASVLGAVVFAVLACQPLVIVGVTGPITVFNYTVYDIMAPTGTNYLAFMCWIGLWSLVFHWILAITNSCNWLKYVTRFPCDIFGFYVAFIYLQKGIQVLERFGNDAPFYLSVMVALLVFMIAYACGELGGSPLFWHPVRIFLKDYGTPLTVIFFTGFVHFGRMDSIELEKLPTSKSFFPTADRGWFIHFWDISVGDVFLAIPFAILLTILFWFDHNVSSLIAQGTEFPLRKPAGFHWDLFLLGLTTGVAGLLGLPFPNGLIPQAPFHTESLCVTKAVLDTEEGGEEKKGNYRYEPTHVVEQRVSNLAQGLLTLGTMSGPLLVVLHLIPQAVLAGLFFIMGYQALEGNGITAKILFLLRDGALTPAGHPLRRVRRRAAVWWFVALELVGFGATFAITQTVAAIGFPVFILLLIPVRALLLPRLFTGEELGLLDAPTASARTMEGIGGSYGGQDEGLVENSGSATSQEQPVGGDRELMVGRMSEEDLAEMGQSKGVLDANERSGKDIDMGRSGTAGSGVSRRSRTGQSGQGSRES
;
A
#
# COMPACT_ATOMS: atom_id res chain seq x y z
N MET A 1 -73.48 53.81 17.79
CA MET A 1 -73.40 54.46 16.46
C MET A 1 -72.27 55.46 16.50
N ALA A 2 -71.41 55.43 15.49
CA ALA A 2 -70.13 56.12 15.42
C ALA A 2 -70.26 57.66 15.50
N HIS A 3 -69.26 58.31 16.08
CA HIS A 3 -68.71 59.56 15.53
C HIS A 3 -67.30 59.86 16.04
N GLN A 4 -66.51 60.40 15.12
CA GLN A 4 -65.11 60.84 15.22
C GLN A 4 -64.86 61.96 16.25
N ARG A 5 -63.58 62.08 16.67
CA ARG A 5 -62.66 63.25 16.58
C ARG A 5 -61.89 63.59 17.86
N GLU A 6 -60.63 63.94 17.61
CA GLU A 6 -59.78 64.94 18.29
C GLU A 6 -58.99 64.59 19.58
N VAL A 7 -57.70 64.95 19.48
CA VAL A 7 -56.62 65.12 20.48
C VAL A 7 -56.89 66.45 21.22
N PRO A 8 -56.57 66.71 22.53
CA PRO A 8 -55.18 66.94 22.97
C PRO A 8 -54.77 66.78 24.47
N SER A 9 -53.43 66.71 24.64
CA SER A 9 -52.53 67.18 25.71
C SER A 9 -52.94 67.31 27.19
N SER A 10 -52.06 66.81 28.08
CA SER A 10 -51.52 67.49 29.28
C SER A 10 -50.31 66.66 29.76
N ALA A 11 -49.04 67.11 29.80
CA ALA A 11 -48.37 68.25 30.42
C ALA A 11 -48.14 68.13 31.95
N LEU A 12 -46.89 67.72 32.28
CA LEU A 12 -46.00 68.18 33.39
C LEU A 12 -46.26 67.65 34.83
N PRO A 13 -45.29 67.72 35.79
CA PRO A 13 -43.84 67.99 35.69
C PRO A 13 -42.90 67.19 36.67
N THR A 14 -41.58 67.45 36.54
CA THR A 14 -40.58 67.69 37.62
C THR A 14 -39.89 66.58 38.46
N THR A 15 -38.55 66.54 38.29
CA THR A 15 -37.49 66.67 39.33
C THR A 15 -36.85 65.43 39.97
N ARG A 16 -35.60 65.20 39.52
CA ARG A 16 -34.32 64.94 40.23
C ARG A 16 -34.27 64.19 41.59
N GLN A 17 -33.26 63.30 41.59
CA GLN A 17 -32.21 63.05 42.61
C GLN A 17 -32.29 61.79 43.50
N SER A 18 -31.39 60.86 43.15
CA SER A 18 -30.42 60.12 43.98
C SER A 18 -30.85 59.43 45.28
N GLY A 19 -30.66 58.11 45.30
CA GLY A 19 -30.47 57.29 46.51
C GLY A 19 -29.83 55.95 46.16
N GLN A 20 -28.62 55.69 46.69
CA GLN A 20 -27.87 54.45 46.55
C GLN A 20 -28.46 53.30 47.40
N ALA A 21 -28.49 52.07 46.87
CA ALA A 21 -28.02 50.85 47.55
C ALA A 21 -28.16 49.60 46.64
N ASN A 22 -27.03 48.90 46.47
CA ASN A 22 -26.80 47.48 46.10
C ASN A 22 -28.05 46.61 45.85
N THR A 23 -28.11 45.77 44.80
CA THR A 23 -27.36 44.50 44.73
C THR A 23 -27.60 43.82 43.35
N GLN A 24 -26.60 43.07 42.87
CA GLN A 24 -26.63 42.11 41.74
C GLN A 24 -26.65 42.65 40.31
N GLN A 25 -25.46 42.82 39.72
CA GLN A 25 -24.99 41.97 38.61
C GLN A 25 -23.56 42.38 38.22
N ARG A 26 -22.59 41.50 38.52
CA ARG A 26 -21.33 41.39 37.77
C ARG A 26 -21.71 41.20 36.30
N GLY A 27 -21.29 42.01 35.33
CA GLY A 27 -19.96 42.54 35.12
C GLY A 27 -19.21 41.58 34.20
N LEU A 28 -19.18 41.88 32.89
CA LEU A 28 -17.97 41.83 32.05
C LEU A 28 -18.27 42.34 30.64
N ALA A 29 -17.57 43.42 30.33
CA ALA A 29 -17.60 44.14 29.07
C ALA A 29 -17.16 43.24 27.91
N SER A 30 -17.82 43.41 26.76
CA SER A 30 -17.46 42.78 25.50
C SER A 30 -16.18 43.41 24.94
N SER A 31 -15.05 42.79 25.21
CA SER A 31 -13.84 42.97 24.41
C SER A 31 -14.09 42.35 23.02
N ARG A 32 -14.56 43.17 22.09
CA ARG A 32 -14.58 42.86 20.66
C ARG A 32 -13.12 42.77 20.16
N SER A 33 -12.53 41.59 20.20
CA SER A 33 -11.39 41.27 19.35
C SER A 33 -11.92 41.02 17.94
N HIS A 34 -11.67 41.96 17.04
CA HIS A 34 -11.80 41.75 15.60
C HIS A 34 -10.83 40.64 15.17
N ALA A 35 -11.30 39.39 15.18
CA ALA A 35 -10.69 38.35 14.38
C ALA A 35 -11.10 38.62 12.93
N SER A 36 -10.18 39.20 12.16
CA SER A 36 -10.32 39.29 10.71
C SER A 36 -10.47 37.87 10.16
N GLN A 37 -11.69 37.50 9.78
CA GLN A 37 -11.91 36.41 8.84
C GLN A 37 -11.26 36.83 7.52
N GLY A 38 -9.98 36.46 7.36
CA GLY A 38 -9.31 36.52 6.08
C GLY A 38 -10.02 35.54 5.16
N SER A 39 -10.82 36.06 4.24
CA SER A 39 -11.28 35.29 3.09
C SER A 39 -10.04 34.81 2.34
N THR A 40 -9.73 33.53 2.44
CA THR A 40 -8.76 32.89 1.55
C THR A 40 -9.38 32.91 0.16
N ARG A 41 -9.03 33.94 -0.61
CA ARG A 41 -9.22 33.94 -2.06
C ARG A 41 -8.66 32.61 -2.60
N PRO A 42 -9.33 31.92 -3.53
CA PRO A 42 -8.75 30.74 -4.15
C PRO A 42 -7.42 31.19 -4.79
N ASP A 43 -6.32 30.56 -4.40
CA ASP A 43 -5.02 30.87 -4.95
C ASP A 43 -5.10 30.69 -6.47
N SER A 44 -4.75 31.75 -7.20
CA SER A 44 -4.72 31.74 -8.66
C SER A 44 -3.80 30.60 -9.11
N TRP A 45 -4.29 29.73 -10.01
CA TRP A 45 -3.59 28.55 -10.51
C TRP A 45 -2.20 28.82 -11.12
N TRP A 46 -1.91 30.10 -11.39
CA TRP A 46 -0.65 30.61 -11.95
C TRP A 46 0.44 30.96 -10.92
N LYS A 47 0.14 31.02 -9.61
CA LYS A 47 1.17 31.30 -8.61
C LYS A 47 1.90 30.01 -8.23
N ILE A 48 2.80 29.56 -9.11
CA ILE A 48 3.73 28.47 -8.80
C ILE A 48 4.70 28.99 -7.75
N HIS A 49 4.48 28.62 -6.49
CA HIS A 49 5.44 28.86 -5.42
C HIS A 49 6.51 27.77 -5.47
N LEU A 50 7.63 28.10 -6.13
CA LEU A 50 8.79 27.22 -6.25
C LEU A 50 9.24 26.71 -4.87
N PHE A 51 9.60 25.43 -4.79
CA PHE A 51 10.08 24.72 -3.58
C PHE A 51 9.10 24.60 -2.40
N ARG A 52 7.94 25.26 -2.43
CA ARG A 52 7.00 25.26 -1.29
C ARG A 52 6.50 23.84 -0.96
N GLY A 53 6.17 23.03 -1.95
CA GLY A 53 5.73 21.64 -1.75
C GLY A 53 6.81 20.77 -1.11
N MET A 54 8.03 20.80 -1.64
CA MET A 54 9.16 20.04 -1.10
C MET A 54 9.48 20.42 0.35
N ILE A 55 9.56 21.71 0.66
CA ILE A 55 9.84 22.19 2.02
C ILE A 55 8.75 21.75 2.99
N ASN A 56 7.48 21.81 2.57
CA ASN A 56 6.36 21.35 3.38
C ASN A 56 6.39 19.83 3.62
N ASP A 57 6.76 19.04 2.63
CA ASP A 57 6.87 17.58 2.74
C ASP A 57 7.96 17.20 3.75
N ILE A 58 9.15 17.80 3.64
CA ILE A 58 10.25 17.58 4.59
C ILE A 58 9.86 18.05 5.99
N ARG A 59 9.28 19.26 6.13
CA ARG A 59 8.91 19.82 7.44
C ARG A 59 7.86 18.94 8.15
N ARG A 60 6.93 18.36 7.41
CA ARG A 60 5.90 17.45 7.96
C ARG A 60 6.48 16.09 8.36
N ARG A 61 7.46 15.56 7.62
CA ARG A 61 8.01 14.21 7.88
C ARG A 61 9.21 14.17 8.81
N ALA A 62 10.04 15.22 8.84
CA ALA A 62 11.28 15.26 9.63
C ALA A 62 11.11 14.87 11.12
N PRO A 63 10.04 15.27 11.84
CA PRO A 63 9.85 14.86 13.23
C PRO A 63 9.69 13.35 13.43
N TYR A 64 9.18 12.64 12.42
CA TYR A 64 8.87 11.22 12.49
C TYR A 64 10.05 10.31 12.08
N TYR A 65 11.15 10.88 11.59
CA TYR A 65 12.27 10.10 11.06
C TYR A 65 12.83 9.09 12.07
N TRP A 66 13.04 9.52 13.32
CA TRP A 66 13.55 8.65 14.37
C TRP A 66 12.48 7.72 14.96
N SER A 67 11.20 8.09 14.89
CA SER A 67 10.12 7.16 15.26
C SER A 67 10.04 6.00 14.27
N ASP A 68 10.31 6.19 12.99
CA ASP A 68 10.24 5.12 11.97
C ASP A 68 11.21 3.94 12.28
N TYR A 69 12.32 4.19 12.96
CA TYR A 69 13.26 3.15 13.41
C TYR A 69 12.84 2.49 14.73
N LYS A 70 12.16 3.22 15.61
CA LYS A 70 11.62 2.66 16.87
C LYS A 70 10.40 1.78 16.59
N ASP A 71 9.52 2.25 15.70
CA ASP A 71 8.32 1.54 15.25
C ASP A 71 8.66 0.25 14.47
N ALA A 72 9.90 0.11 13.99
CA ALA A 72 10.37 -1.09 13.32
C ALA A 72 10.55 -2.30 14.26
N TRP A 73 10.58 -2.09 15.58
CA TRP A 73 10.69 -3.16 16.56
C TRP A 73 9.34 -3.82 16.83
N ASP A 74 8.75 -4.39 15.79
CA ASP A 74 7.49 -5.12 15.82
C ASP A 74 7.67 -6.50 15.18
N TYR A 75 6.97 -7.52 15.71
CA TYR A 75 7.08 -8.89 15.23
C TYR A 75 6.69 -9.04 13.75
N ARG A 76 5.88 -8.12 13.19
CA ARG A 76 5.43 -8.14 11.80
C ARG A 76 6.51 -7.72 10.81
N VAL A 77 7.51 -6.96 11.25
CA VAL A 77 8.54 -6.40 10.35
C VAL A 77 9.41 -7.50 9.75
N VAL A 78 9.73 -8.56 10.52
CA VAL A 78 10.57 -9.66 10.03
C VAL A 78 9.86 -10.47 8.94
N PRO A 79 8.63 -10.99 9.14
CA PRO A 79 7.87 -11.64 8.07
C PRO A 79 7.65 -10.74 6.86
N ALA A 80 7.26 -9.48 7.07
CA ALA A 80 7.09 -8.51 5.99
C ALA A 80 8.38 -8.33 5.17
N THR A 81 9.54 -8.24 5.83
CA THR A 81 10.84 -8.10 5.14
C THR A 81 11.15 -9.31 4.27
N ILE A 82 10.96 -10.53 4.77
CA ILE A 82 11.28 -11.74 4.03
C ILE A 82 10.29 -11.92 2.86
N TYR A 83 9.00 -11.70 3.12
CA TYR A 83 7.96 -11.70 2.10
C TYR A 83 8.29 -10.70 0.98
N MET A 84 8.57 -9.45 1.33
CA MET A 84 8.89 -8.40 0.36
C MET A 84 10.18 -8.65 -0.40
N TYR A 85 11.18 -9.26 0.25
CA TYR A 85 12.40 -9.67 -0.44
C TYR A 85 12.10 -10.63 -1.59
N PHE A 86 11.31 -11.67 -1.35
CA PHE A 86 10.93 -12.58 -2.42
C PHE A 86 9.97 -11.92 -3.43
N ALA A 87 8.99 -11.14 -2.97
CA ALA A 87 8.03 -10.45 -3.83
C ALA A 87 8.69 -9.41 -4.77
N ASN A 88 9.86 -8.87 -4.39
CA ASN A 88 10.64 -7.94 -5.22
C ASN A 88 11.67 -8.66 -6.12
N ILE A 89 12.41 -9.65 -5.59
CA ILE A 89 13.44 -10.33 -6.37
C ILE A 89 12.85 -11.17 -7.51
N MET A 90 11.74 -11.86 -7.25
CA MET A 90 11.13 -12.78 -8.20
C MET A 90 10.72 -12.09 -9.52
N PRO A 91 9.90 -11.02 -9.52
CA PRO A 91 9.61 -10.29 -10.76
C PRO A 91 10.85 -9.60 -11.34
N ALA A 92 11.76 -9.10 -10.51
CA ALA A 92 12.99 -8.45 -11.01
C ALA A 92 13.84 -9.42 -11.85
N LEU A 93 14.00 -10.68 -11.42
CA LEU A 93 14.69 -11.71 -12.20
C LEU A 93 13.98 -12.00 -13.52
N ALA A 94 12.65 -12.12 -13.45
CA ALA A 94 11.84 -12.42 -14.61
C ALA A 94 11.94 -11.30 -15.68
N PHE A 95 11.90 -10.03 -15.26
CA PHE A 95 12.12 -8.88 -16.15
C PHE A 95 13.56 -8.75 -16.62
N SER A 96 14.54 -9.11 -15.78
CA SER A 96 15.95 -9.08 -16.17
C SER A 96 16.23 -10.04 -17.32
N LEU A 97 15.62 -11.22 -17.32
CA LEU A 97 15.76 -12.18 -18.41
C LEU A 97 15.17 -11.64 -19.72
N ASP A 98 13.95 -11.09 -19.67
CA ASP A 98 13.32 -10.51 -20.85
C ASP A 98 14.17 -9.37 -21.43
N MET A 99 14.62 -8.45 -20.57
CA MET A 99 15.47 -7.34 -20.96
C MET A 99 16.82 -7.80 -21.51
N PHE A 100 17.47 -8.77 -20.88
CA PHE A 100 18.77 -9.32 -21.29
C PHE A 100 18.72 -9.86 -22.72
N THR A 101 17.71 -10.66 -23.02
CA THR A 101 17.53 -11.25 -24.35
C THR A 101 17.17 -10.23 -25.44
N LYS A 102 16.45 -9.16 -25.07
CA LYS A 102 15.97 -8.15 -26.02
C LYS A 102 16.95 -6.99 -26.24
N THR A 103 17.93 -6.83 -25.36
CA THR A 103 18.95 -5.76 -25.44
C THR A 103 20.33 -6.30 -25.82
N ASP A 104 20.39 -7.45 -26.50
CA ASP A 104 21.65 -8.12 -26.88
C ASP A 104 22.67 -8.19 -25.73
N MET A 105 22.19 -8.64 -24.56
CA MET A 105 22.98 -8.85 -23.36
C MET A 105 23.57 -7.59 -22.69
N GLN A 106 23.08 -6.38 -23.05
CA GLN A 106 23.56 -5.12 -22.47
C GLN A 106 23.11 -4.91 -21.01
N TYR A 107 21.91 -5.38 -20.65
CA TYR A 107 21.41 -5.40 -19.27
C TYR A 107 21.18 -6.83 -18.79
N GLY A 108 21.91 -7.28 -17.78
CA GLY A 108 21.70 -8.59 -17.17
C GLY A 108 21.07 -8.52 -15.78
N VAL A 109 21.15 -9.67 -15.11
CA VAL A 109 20.62 -9.88 -13.76
C VAL A 109 21.29 -8.93 -12.76
N ASN A 110 22.62 -8.73 -12.87
CA ASN A 110 23.37 -7.89 -11.93
C ASN A 110 22.95 -6.42 -12.01
N GLU A 111 22.72 -5.89 -13.22
CA GLU A 111 22.26 -4.52 -13.40
C GLU A 111 20.88 -4.31 -12.80
N VAL A 112 19.95 -5.26 -13.00
CA VAL A 112 18.59 -5.18 -12.44
C VAL A 112 18.61 -5.30 -10.92
N LEU A 113 19.37 -6.23 -10.36
CA LEU A 113 19.48 -6.37 -8.90
C LEU A 113 20.10 -5.11 -8.29
N LEU A 114 21.18 -4.57 -8.87
CA LEU A 114 21.83 -3.37 -8.36
C LEU A 114 20.93 -2.13 -8.49
N ALA A 115 20.14 -2.02 -9.56
CA ALA A 115 19.12 -0.97 -9.70
C ALA A 115 18.07 -1.04 -8.58
N SER A 116 17.56 -2.24 -8.29
CA SER A 116 16.60 -2.44 -7.19
C SER A 116 17.21 -2.15 -5.82
N VAL A 117 18.49 -2.49 -5.60
CA VAL A 117 19.22 -2.13 -4.37
C VAL A 117 19.37 -0.62 -4.23
N LEU A 118 19.77 0.07 -5.31
CA LEU A 118 19.90 1.52 -5.34
C LEU A 118 18.58 2.20 -4.98
N GLY A 119 17.47 1.76 -5.61
CA GLY A 119 16.13 2.26 -5.31
C GLY A 119 15.74 2.02 -3.85
N ALA A 120 15.83 0.78 -3.38
CA ALA A 120 15.42 0.40 -2.02
C ALA A 120 16.21 1.14 -0.93
N VAL A 121 17.55 1.21 -1.03
CA VAL A 121 18.39 1.87 -0.02
C VAL A 121 18.14 3.38 0.01
N VAL A 122 18.11 4.03 -1.16
CA VAL A 122 17.92 5.48 -1.24
C VAL A 122 16.54 5.88 -0.73
N PHE A 123 15.48 5.16 -1.14
CA PHE A 123 14.13 5.47 -0.70
C PHE A 123 13.90 5.10 0.78
N ALA A 124 14.48 4.02 1.28
CA ALA A 124 14.37 3.70 2.70
C ALA A 124 15.00 4.79 3.59
N VAL A 125 16.17 5.32 3.20
CA VAL A 125 16.92 6.30 4.01
C VAL A 125 16.42 7.73 3.83
N LEU A 126 16.08 8.14 2.61
CA LEU A 126 15.85 9.55 2.28
C LEU A 126 14.40 9.89 1.89
N ALA A 127 13.55 8.92 1.56
CA ALA A 127 12.17 9.23 1.13
C ALA A 127 11.31 9.71 2.30
N CYS A 128 10.34 10.57 1.97
CA CYS A 128 9.24 10.92 2.85
C CYS A 128 8.32 9.72 3.06
N GLN A 129 8.02 8.90 2.03
CA GLN A 129 7.25 7.67 2.18
C GLN A 129 8.08 6.39 1.97
N PRO A 130 8.59 5.76 3.04
CA PRO A 130 9.43 4.56 2.92
C PRO A 130 8.67 3.27 2.66
N LEU A 131 7.32 3.30 2.72
CA LEU A 131 6.47 2.15 2.39
C LEU A 131 6.45 1.83 0.89
N VAL A 132 6.78 2.81 0.03
CA VAL A 132 6.85 2.60 -1.41
C VAL A 132 8.09 1.77 -1.74
N ILE A 133 7.88 0.63 -2.38
CA ILE A 133 8.96 -0.23 -2.86
C ILE A 133 9.33 0.23 -4.27
N VAL A 134 10.62 0.42 -4.50
CA VAL A 134 11.17 0.87 -5.78
C VAL A 134 11.99 -0.26 -6.40
N GLY A 135 11.79 -0.51 -7.69
CA GLY A 135 12.48 -1.58 -8.42
C GLY A 135 12.27 -1.46 -9.93
N VAL A 136 12.70 -2.47 -10.67
CA VAL A 136 12.53 -2.53 -12.14
C VAL A 136 11.15 -3.11 -12.47
N THR A 137 10.39 -2.42 -13.33
CA THR A 137 9.03 -2.80 -13.73
C THR A 137 8.97 -3.35 -15.16
N GLY A 138 7.87 -3.99 -15.53
CA GLY A 138 7.58 -4.38 -16.91
C GLY A 138 7.59 -3.19 -17.87
N PRO A 139 6.89 -2.07 -17.58
CA PRO A 139 6.88 -0.88 -18.42
C PRO A 139 8.28 -0.30 -18.72
N ILE A 140 9.19 -0.25 -17.74
CA ILE A 140 10.58 0.19 -18.01
C ILE A 140 11.36 -0.82 -18.86
N THR A 141 11.07 -2.11 -18.70
CA THR A 141 11.65 -3.16 -19.56
C THR A 141 11.22 -2.95 -21.01
N VAL A 142 9.92 -2.69 -21.24
CA VAL A 142 9.38 -2.35 -22.58
C VAL A 142 10.06 -1.12 -23.15
N PHE A 143 10.19 -0.05 -22.35
CA PHE A 143 10.89 1.16 -22.75
C PHE A 143 12.35 0.86 -23.15
N ASN A 144 13.11 0.15 -22.33
CA ASN A 144 14.53 -0.11 -22.57
C ASN A 144 14.79 -0.87 -23.86
N TYR A 145 14.08 -1.96 -24.13
CA TYR A 145 14.29 -2.68 -25.40
C TYR A 145 13.71 -1.95 -26.61
N THR A 146 12.64 -1.15 -26.45
CA THR A 146 12.14 -0.34 -27.57
C THR A 146 13.16 0.73 -27.95
N VAL A 147 13.82 1.35 -26.97
CA VAL A 147 14.95 2.26 -27.23
C VAL A 147 16.11 1.52 -27.90
N TYR A 148 16.40 0.29 -27.46
CA TYR A 148 17.43 -0.54 -28.08
C TYR A 148 17.12 -0.82 -29.55
N ASP A 149 15.91 -1.25 -29.88
CA ASP A 149 15.49 -1.55 -31.26
C ASP A 149 15.55 -0.31 -32.18
N ILE A 150 15.28 0.88 -31.64
CA ILE A 150 15.35 2.15 -32.38
C ILE A 150 16.81 2.60 -32.58
N MET A 151 17.66 2.43 -31.56
CA MET A 151 19.01 2.99 -31.56
C MET A 151 20.08 2.03 -32.08
N ALA A 152 19.90 0.71 -31.94
CA ALA A 152 20.82 -0.29 -32.48
C ALA A 152 21.22 -0.06 -33.96
N PRO A 153 20.30 0.25 -34.89
CA PRO A 153 20.67 0.49 -36.30
C PRO A 153 21.46 1.79 -36.53
N THR A 154 21.47 2.73 -35.57
CA THR A 154 22.21 3.99 -35.69
C THR A 154 23.71 3.84 -35.42
N GLY A 155 24.13 2.73 -34.79
CA GLY A 155 25.53 2.50 -34.39
C GLY A 155 25.97 3.30 -33.17
N THR A 156 25.09 4.11 -32.58
CA THR A 156 25.35 4.86 -31.35
C THR A 156 25.46 3.92 -30.14
N ASN A 157 26.36 4.21 -29.21
CA ASN A 157 26.48 3.45 -27.97
C ASN A 157 25.18 3.55 -27.15
N TYR A 158 24.43 2.44 -27.11
CA TYR A 158 23.15 2.34 -26.41
C TYR A 158 23.22 2.77 -24.96
N LEU A 159 24.25 2.35 -24.22
CA LEU A 159 24.39 2.65 -22.80
C LEU A 159 24.68 4.14 -22.57
N ALA A 160 25.52 4.76 -23.41
CA ALA A 160 25.76 6.20 -23.36
C ALA A 160 24.48 7.00 -23.68
N PHE A 161 23.70 6.54 -24.66
CA PHE A 161 22.41 7.14 -25.00
C PHE A 161 21.41 7.03 -23.83
N MET A 162 21.34 5.86 -23.20
CA MET A 162 20.54 5.63 -21.99
C MET A 162 20.98 6.52 -20.83
N CYS A 163 22.29 6.74 -20.64
CA CYS A 163 22.80 7.66 -19.63
C CYS A 163 22.26 9.09 -19.86
N TRP A 164 22.27 9.59 -21.11
CA TRP A 164 21.70 10.90 -21.42
C TRP A 164 20.19 10.98 -21.21
N ILE A 165 19.44 9.91 -21.52
CA ILE A 165 18.01 9.81 -21.17
C ILE A 165 17.83 9.98 -19.66
N GLY A 166 18.64 9.28 -18.85
CA GLY A 166 18.60 9.38 -17.39
C GLY A 166 18.96 10.77 -16.85
N LEU A 167 19.98 11.43 -17.41
CA LEU A 167 20.39 12.78 -17.01
C LEU A 167 19.34 13.83 -17.36
N TRP A 168 18.78 13.79 -18.57
CA TRP A 168 17.67 14.68 -18.94
C TRP A 168 16.44 14.41 -18.08
N SER A 169 16.14 13.14 -17.80
CA SER A 169 15.03 12.77 -16.93
C SER A 169 15.23 13.28 -15.50
N LEU A 170 16.45 13.25 -14.95
CA LEU A 170 16.77 13.85 -13.65
C LEU A 170 16.41 15.35 -13.63
N VAL A 171 16.79 16.09 -14.67
CA VAL A 171 16.48 17.52 -14.79
C VAL A 171 14.96 17.74 -14.85
N PHE A 172 14.24 16.98 -15.67
CA PHE A 172 12.79 17.12 -15.79
C PHE A 172 12.05 16.76 -14.50
N HIS A 173 12.47 15.71 -13.79
CA HIS A 173 11.91 15.36 -12.47
C HIS A 173 12.12 16.47 -11.45
N TRP A 174 13.30 17.10 -11.43
CA TRP A 174 13.56 18.23 -10.54
C TRP A 174 12.69 19.43 -10.88
N ILE A 175 12.53 19.75 -12.18
CA ILE A 175 11.61 20.80 -12.61
C ILE A 175 10.18 20.49 -12.14
N LEU A 176 9.70 19.26 -12.31
CA LEU A 176 8.36 18.82 -11.88
C LEU A 176 8.18 18.84 -10.35
N ALA A 177 9.21 18.50 -9.59
CA ALA A 177 9.18 18.55 -8.13
C ALA A 177 9.13 20.01 -7.62
N ILE A 178 9.94 20.90 -8.21
CA ILE A 178 10.02 22.32 -7.83
C ILE A 178 8.74 23.08 -8.21
N THR A 179 8.11 22.73 -9.33
CA THR A 179 6.88 23.36 -9.83
C THR A 179 5.60 22.86 -9.15
N ASN A 180 5.71 21.98 -8.15
CA ASN A 180 4.58 21.35 -7.46
C ASN A 180 3.64 20.56 -8.39
N SER A 181 4.20 19.83 -9.36
CA SER A 181 3.41 19.00 -10.28
C SER A 181 2.56 17.96 -9.57
N CYS A 182 2.96 17.52 -8.37
CA CYS A 182 2.21 16.57 -7.58
C CYS A 182 0.80 17.07 -7.21
N ASN A 183 0.53 18.37 -7.24
CA ASN A 183 -0.84 18.89 -7.07
C ASN A 183 -1.83 18.37 -8.14
N TRP A 184 -1.34 17.84 -9.26
CA TRP A 184 -2.18 17.22 -10.29
C TRP A 184 -2.65 15.80 -9.93
N LEU A 185 -2.01 15.15 -8.94
CA LEU A 185 -2.47 13.87 -8.40
C LEU A 185 -3.92 13.93 -7.89
N LYS A 186 -4.43 15.11 -7.51
CA LYS A 186 -5.83 15.26 -7.08
C LYS A 186 -6.86 14.82 -8.13
N TYR A 187 -6.46 14.79 -9.40
CA TYR A 187 -7.29 14.32 -10.51
C TYR A 187 -7.14 12.83 -10.78
N VAL A 188 -6.14 12.16 -10.18
CA VAL A 188 -5.91 10.72 -10.29
C VAL A 188 -6.80 10.01 -9.26
N THR A 189 -7.80 9.30 -9.77
CA THR A 189 -8.73 8.50 -8.96
C THR A 189 -8.53 7.00 -9.22
N ARG A 190 -9.42 6.15 -8.70
CA ARG A 190 -9.31 4.70 -8.90
C ARG A 190 -9.45 4.30 -10.37
N PHE A 191 -10.21 5.04 -11.18
CA PHE A 191 -10.38 4.75 -12.62
C PHE A 191 -9.05 4.57 -13.40
N PRO A 192 -8.16 5.58 -13.52
CA PRO A 192 -6.88 5.39 -14.22
C PRO A 192 -5.97 4.36 -13.54
N CYS A 193 -6.02 4.24 -12.21
CA CYS A 193 -5.22 3.26 -11.46
C CYS A 193 -5.63 1.82 -11.76
N ASP A 194 -6.94 1.53 -11.77
CA ASP A 194 -7.49 0.21 -12.07
C ASP A 194 -7.14 -0.21 -13.50
N ILE A 195 -7.31 0.69 -14.49
CA ILE A 195 -6.95 0.44 -15.89
C ILE A 195 -5.46 0.12 -16.02
N PHE A 196 -4.59 0.87 -15.33
CA PHE A 196 -3.16 0.63 -15.39
C PHE A 196 -2.75 -0.68 -14.69
N GLY A 197 -3.32 -0.98 -13.52
CA GLY A 197 -3.09 -2.27 -12.86
C GLY A 197 -3.53 -3.45 -13.71
N PHE A 198 -4.64 -3.31 -14.44
CA PHE A 198 -5.16 -4.34 -15.34
C PHE A 198 -4.26 -4.50 -16.58
N TYR A 199 -3.77 -3.40 -17.13
CA TYR A 199 -2.74 -3.40 -18.17
C TYR A 199 -1.47 -4.16 -17.73
N VAL A 200 -0.93 -3.84 -16.55
CA VAL A 200 0.26 -4.49 -15.99
C VAL A 200 0.02 -6.00 -15.80
N ALA A 201 -1.15 -6.40 -15.29
CA ALA A 201 -1.51 -7.81 -15.14
C ALA A 201 -1.48 -8.59 -16.47
N PHE A 202 -2.03 -8.01 -17.55
CA PHE A 202 -1.99 -8.61 -18.88
C PHE A 202 -0.57 -8.68 -19.46
N ILE A 203 0.27 -7.69 -19.20
CA ILE A 203 1.69 -7.74 -19.59
C ILE A 203 2.40 -8.89 -18.87
N TYR A 204 2.16 -9.12 -17.57
CA TYR A 204 2.73 -10.28 -16.86
C TYR A 204 2.32 -11.60 -17.53
N LEU A 205 1.03 -11.78 -17.84
CA LEU A 205 0.53 -12.98 -18.51
C LEU A 205 1.15 -13.17 -19.90
N GLN A 206 1.18 -12.12 -20.73
CA GLN A 206 1.79 -12.14 -22.05
C GLN A 206 3.28 -12.50 -21.97
N LYS A 207 4.02 -11.92 -21.02
CA LYS A 207 5.45 -12.17 -20.86
C LYS A 207 5.74 -13.61 -20.43
N GLY A 208 4.91 -14.18 -19.55
CA GLY A 208 4.99 -15.61 -19.20
C GLY A 208 4.88 -16.51 -20.43
N ILE A 209 3.95 -16.21 -21.35
CA ILE A 209 3.81 -16.94 -22.62
C ILE A 209 5.03 -16.73 -23.53
N GLN A 210 5.48 -15.49 -23.70
CA GLN A 210 6.64 -15.15 -24.54
C GLN A 210 7.95 -15.79 -24.08
N VAL A 211 8.13 -16.02 -22.77
CA VAL A 211 9.28 -16.75 -22.24
C VAL A 211 9.21 -18.22 -22.66
N LEU A 212 8.04 -18.85 -22.62
CA LEU A 212 7.87 -20.25 -23.02
C LEU A 212 8.00 -20.46 -24.53
N GLU A 213 7.45 -19.56 -25.34
CA GLU A 213 7.46 -19.65 -26.81
C GLU A 213 8.89 -19.68 -27.39
N ARG A 214 9.87 -19.12 -26.68
CA ARG A 214 11.28 -19.12 -27.09
C ARG A 214 11.88 -20.51 -27.19
N PHE A 215 11.39 -21.47 -26.41
CA PHE A 215 11.90 -22.84 -26.42
C PHE A 215 11.45 -23.66 -27.64
N GLY A 216 10.70 -23.04 -28.58
CA GLY A 216 10.31 -23.68 -29.84
C GLY A 216 9.31 -24.83 -29.63
N ASN A 217 9.51 -25.94 -30.34
CA ASN A 217 8.61 -27.10 -30.33
C ASN A 217 9.27 -28.40 -29.86
N ASP A 218 10.44 -28.31 -29.20
CA ASP A 218 11.25 -29.47 -28.83
C ASP A 218 10.88 -30.04 -27.45
N ALA A 219 11.48 -31.17 -27.06
CA ALA A 219 11.27 -31.76 -25.73
C ALA A 219 11.45 -30.78 -24.54
N PRO A 220 12.42 -29.84 -24.55
CA PRO A 220 12.55 -28.80 -23.53
C PRO A 220 11.33 -27.89 -23.42
N PHE A 221 10.63 -27.61 -24.53
CA PHE A 221 9.42 -26.79 -24.52
C PHE A 221 8.30 -27.46 -23.73
N TYR A 222 7.99 -28.73 -24.01
CA TYR A 222 6.93 -29.44 -23.29
C TYR A 222 7.23 -29.58 -21.79
N LEU A 223 8.49 -29.84 -21.43
CA LEU A 223 8.92 -29.87 -20.03
C LEU A 223 8.79 -28.49 -19.39
N SER A 224 9.18 -27.42 -20.09
CA SER A 224 9.08 -26.05 -19.62
C SER A 224 7.64 -25.63 -19.37
N VAL A 225 6.73 -25.96 -20.29
CA VAL A 225 5.29 -25.70 -20.13
C VAL A 225 4.73 -26.48 -18.94
N MET A 226 5.08 -27.76 -18.79
CA MET A 226 4.66 -28.56 -17.65
C MET A 226 5.13 -27.94 -16.32
N VAL A 227 6.41 -27.59 -16.22
CA VAL A 227 6.98 -26.97 -15.01
C VAL A 227 6.33 -25.62 -14.72
N ALA A 228 6.14 -24.77 -15.73
CA ALA A 228 5.50 -23.46 -15.56
C ALA A 228 4.05 -23.59 -15.05
N LEU A 229 3.26 -24.52 -15.60
CA LEU A 229 1.90 -24.79 -15.16
C LEU A 229 1.86 -25.41 -13.76
N LEU A 230 2.80 -26.29 -13.41
CA LEU A 230 2.89 -26.85 -12.06
C LEU A 230 3.24 -25.78 -11.02
N VAL A 231 4.20 -24.90 -11.33
CA VAL A 231 4.53 -23.73 -10.49
C VAL A 231 3.29 -22.86 -10.29
N PHE A 232 2.56 -22.55 -11.36
CA PHE A 232 1.32 -21.78 -11.28
C PHE A 232 0.27 -22.46 -10.41
N MET A 233 -0.03 -23.76 -10.64
CA MET A 233 -1.05 -24.50 -9.90
C MET A 233 -0.73 -24.63 -8.40
N ILE A 234 0.53 -24.93 -8.05
CA ILE A 234 0.93 -25.07 -6.64
C ILE A 234 0.96 -23.70 -5.95
N ALA A 235 1.50 -22.66 -6.60
CA ALA A 235 1.50 -21.32 -6.03
C ALA A 235 0.08 -20.78 -5.83
N TYR A 236 -0.82 -21.03 -6.80
CA TYR A 236 -2.25 -20.72 -6.68
C TYR A 236 -2.90 -21.48 -5.53
N ALA A 237 -2.67 -22.79 -5.43
CA ALA A 237 -3.18 -23.59 -4.32
C ALA A 237 -2.68 -23.08 -2.97
N CYS A 238 -1.41 -22.68 -2.84
CA CYS A 238 -0.89 -22.07 -1.61
C CYS A 238 -1.60 -20.76 -1.25
N GLY A 239 -1.88 -19.90 -2.25
CA GLY A 239 -2.63 -18.66 -2.06
C GLY A 239 -4.05 -18.91 -1.57
N GLU A 240 -4.78 -19.78 -2.26
CA GLU A 240 -6.17 -20.15 -1.91
C GLU A 240 -6.26 -20.83 -0.54
N LEU A 241 -5.35 -21.77 -0.26
CA LEU A 241 -5.26 -22.42 1.05
C LEU A 241 -4.93 -21.39 2.15
N GLY A 242 -4.10 -20.41 1.83
CA GLY A 242 -3.79 -19.24 2.67
C GLY A 242 -4.98 -18.33 2.95
N GLY A 243 -5.95 -18.24 2.04
CA GLY A 243 -7.20 -17.49 2.24
C GLY A 243 -8.30 -18.33 2.91
N SER A 244 -8.25 -19.63 2.74
CA SER A 244 -9.30 -20.55 3.19
C SER A 244 -9.35 -20.71 4.73
N PRO A 245 -10.46 -21.22 5.28
CA PRO A 245 -10.51 -21.65 6.68
C PRO A 245 -9.84 -23.02 6.91
N LEU A 246 -9.22 -23.61 5.88
CA LEU A 246 -8.51 -24.88 5.99
C LEU A 246 -7.14 -24.62 6.64
N PHE A 247 -6.74 -25.48 7.59
CA PHE A 247 -5.52 -25.40 8.43
C PHE A 247 -5.56 -24.42 9.62
N TRP A 248 -4.58 -24.60 10.51
CA TRP A 248 -4.37 -23.73 11.67
C TRP A 248 -3.81 -22.37 11.23
N HIS A 249 -4.18 -21.31 11.95
CA HIS A 249 -3.86 -19.92 11.59
C HIS A 249 -2.38 -19.65 11.23
N PRO A 250 -1.37 -20.16 11.97
CA PRO A 250 0.03 -19.90 11.63
C PRO A 250 0.47 -20.54 10.32
N VAL A 251 -0.01 -21.76 10.05
CA VAL A 251 0.30 -22.49 8.81
C VAL A 251 -0.32 -21.78 7.62
N ARG A 252 -1.53 -21.25 7.78
CA ARG A 252 -2.24 -20.51 6.74
C ARG A 252 -1.50 -19.22 6.35
N ILE A 253 -1.07 -18.41 7.32
CA ILE A 253 -0.27 -17.21 7.05
C ILE A 253 1.05 -17.59 6.38
N PHE A 254 1.72 -18.62 6.88
CA PHE A 254 2.95 -19.12 6.28
C PHE A 254 2.75 -19.53 4.81
N LEU A 255 1.65 -20.21 4.48
CA LEU A 255 1.33 -20.60 3.10
C LEU A 255 0.97 -19.39 2.22
N LYS A 256 0.23 -18.42 2.75
CA LYS A 256 -0.12 -17.17 2.05
C LYS A 256 1.13 -16.38 1.67
N ASP A 257 2.06 -16.22 2.61
CA ASP A 257 3.22 -15.35 2.44
C ASP A 257 4.39 -16.07 1.73
N TYR A 258 4.67 -17.33 2.10
CA TYR A 258 5.82 -18.07 1.58
C TYR A 258 5.49 -19.10 0.50
N GLY A 259 4.21 -19.22 0.10
CA GLY A 259 3.77 -20.18 -0.91
C GLY A 259 4.46 -20.03 -2.26
N THR A 260 4.43 -18.82 -2.84
CA THR A 260 5.05 -18.54 -4.15
C THR A 260 6.58 -18.74 -4.12
N PRO A 261 7.34 -18.18 -3.15
CA PRO A 261 8.78 -18.39 -3.07
C PRO A 261 9.18 -19.85 -2.86
N LEU A 262 8.47 -20.56 -1.97
CA LEU A 262 8.75 -21.98 -1.68
C LEU A 262 8.49 -22.85 -2.91
N THR A 263 7.43 -22.55 -3.66
CA THR A 263 7.12 -23.24 -4.93
C THR A 263 8.24 -23.04 -5.95
N VAL A 264 8.76 -21.81 -6.10
CA VAL A 264 9.88 -21.52 -6.99
C VAL A 264 11.15 -22.28 -6.58
N ILE A 265 11.51 -22.27 -5.29
CA ILE A 265 12.67 -22.99 -4.77
C ILE A 265 12.50 -24.50 -4.98
N PHE A 266 11.33 -25.04 -4.67
CA PHE A 266 11.01 -26.45 -4.84
C PHE A 266 11.14 -26.88 -6.31
N PHE A 267 10.51 -26.17 -7.25
CA PHE A 267 10.56 -26.54 -8.67
C PHE A 267 11.92 -26.26 -9.31
N THR A 268 12.69 -25.30 -8.78
CA THR A 268 14.09 -25.10 -9.16
C THR A 268 14.91 -26.34 -8.83
N GLY A 269 14.75 -26.91 -7.62
CA GLY A 269 15.44 -28.15 -7.24
C GLY A 269 14.88 -29.41 -7.94
N PHE A 270 13.56 -29.47 -8.15
CA PHE A 270 12.87 -30.60 -8.76
C PHE A 270 13.34 -30.90 -10.19
N VAL A 271 13.64 -29.85 -10.95
CA VAL A 271 14.16 -29.99 -12.33
C VAL A 271 15.50 -30.71 -12.38
N HIS A 272 16.34 -30.56 -11.34
CA HIS A 272 17.64 -31.24 -11.24
C HIS A 272 17.54 -32.67 -10.68
N PHE A 273 16.32 -33.16 -10.41
CA PHE A 273 16.12 -34.48 -9.80
C PHE A 273 15.56 -35.51 -10.80
N GLY A 274 16.30 -36.61 -10.99
CA GLY A 274 15.83 -37.79 -11.72
C GLY A 274 15.97 -37.70 -13.24
N ARG A 275 15.03 -38.31 -13.98
CA ARG A 275 15.04 -38.42 -15.46
C ARG A 275 14.84 -37.08 -16.20
N MET A 276 14.62 -35.98 -15.47
CA MET A 276 14.45 -34.65 -16.05
C MET A 276 15.80 -33.94 -16.26
N ASP A 277 16.87 -34.38 -15.57
CA ASP A 277 18.24 -33.85 -15.73
C ASP A 277 18.81 -34.13 -17.14
N SER A 278 18.30 -35.16 -17.83
CA SER A 278 18.72 -35.45 -19.21
C SER A 278 18.20 -34.46 -20.25
N ILE A 279 17.33 -33.51 -19.85
CA ILE A 279 16.80 -32.46 -20.72
C ILE A 279 17.37 -31.14 -20.20
N GLU A 280 18.33 -30.57 -20.93
CA GLU A 280 18.92 -29.29 -20.58
C GLU A 280 17.88 -28.18 -20.71
N LEU A 281 17.38 -27.68 -19.58
CA LEU A 281 16.56 -26.49 -19.50
C LEU A 281 17.45 -25.25 -19.46
N GLU A 282 17.07 -24.21 -20.21
CA GLU A 282 17.79 -22.95 -20.16
C GLU A 282 17.68 -22.32 -18.77
N LYS A 283 18.83 -21.89 -18.27
CA LYS A 283 19.03 -21.30 -16.95
C LYS A 283 19.12 -19.78 -17.04
N LEU A 284 19.06 -19.10 -15.90
CA LEU A 284 19.33 -17.66 -15.82
C LEU A 284 20.79 -17.37 -16.16
N PRO A 285 21.11 -16.53 -17.17
CA PRO A 285 22.49 -16.15 -17.46
C PRO A 285 23.03 -15.27 -16.32
N THR A 286 24.07 -15.72 -15.62
CA THR A 286 24.71 -14.97 -14.53
C THR A 286 26.15 -14.64 -14.90
N SER A 287 26.59 -13.41 -14.62
CA SER A 287 27.98 -12.97 -14.80
C SER A 287 28.78 -13.08 -13.49
N LYS A 288 30.00 -12.51 -13.43
CA LYS A 288 30.81 -12.49 -12.20
C LYS A 288 30.13 -11.63 -11.12
N SER A 289 30.26 -12.02 -9.85
CA SER A 289 29.69 -11.28 -8.71
C SER A 289 30.14 -9.82 -8.69
N PHE A 290 29.19 -8.89 -8.57
CA PHE A 290 29.42 -7.44 -8.51
C PHE A 290 30.06 -6.80 -9.76
N PHE A 291 30.18 -7.54 -10.86
CA PHE A 291 30.61 -6.99 -12.15
C PHE A 291 29.42 -6.80 -13.09
N PRO A 292 29.48 -5.81 -14.00
CA PRO A 292 28.54 -5.73 -15.09
C PRO A 292 28.54 -7.01 -15.93
N THR A 293 27.43 -7.24 -16.62
CA THR A 293 27.23 -8.41 -17.46
C THR A 293 28.07 -8.32 -18.74
N ALA A 294 28.28 -7.11 -19.26
CA ALA A 294 29.28 -6.82 -20.29
C ALA A 294 30.66 -6.56 -19.66
N ASP A 295 31.75 -6.79 -20.40
CA ASP A 295 33.12 -6.53 -19.94
C ASP A 295 33.42 -5.01 -19.94
N ARG A 296 32.80 -4.29 -18.98
CA ARG A 296 32.90 -2.84 -18.83
C ARG A 296 32.96 -2.43 -17.35
N GLY A 297 33.40 -1.20 -17.10
CA GLY A 297 33.21 -0.54 -15.82
C GLY A 297 31.75 -0.17 -15.57
N TRP A 298 31.35 -0.03 -14.30
CA TRP A 298 30.01 0.45 -13.91
C TRP A 298 29.76 1.87 -14.44
N PHE A 299 30.75 2.75 -14.34
CA PHE A 299 30.62 4.12 -14.81
C PHE A 299 30.66 4.18 -16.33
N ILE A 300 29.60 4.71 -16.96
CA ILE A 300 29.54 4.87 -18.42
C ILE A 300 30.26 6.15 -18.83
N HIS A 301 31.13 6.03 -19.84
CA HIS A 301 31.70 7.16 -20.56
C HIS A 301 30.61 7.84 -21.41
N PHE A 302 29.83 8.73 -20.80
CA PHE A 302 28.70 9.40 -21.42
C PHE A 302 29.09 10.51 -22.42
N TRP A 303 30.36 10.91 -22.44
CA TRP A 303 30.89 11.95 -23.33
C TRP A 303 31.26 11.44 -24.74
N ASP A 304 31.35 10.13 -24.93
CA ASP A 304 31.72 9.51 -26.21
C ASP A 304 30.50 9.32 -27.13
N ILE A 305 29.76 10.40 -27.37
CA ILE A 305 28.55 10.38 -28.20
C ILE A 305 28.41 11.67 -29.01
N SER A 306 27.80 11.58 -30.20
CA SER A 306 27.49 12.75 -31.03
C SER A 306 26.55 13.70 -30.28
N VAL A 307 26.81 15.01 -30.38
CA VAL A 307 25.94 16.05 -29.79
C VAL A 307 24.51 15.94 -30.33
N GLY A 308 24.33 15.48 -31.56
CA GLY A 308 23.00 15.23 -32.13
C GLY A 308 22.19 14.21 -31.32
N ASP A 309 22.84 13.12 -30.91
CA ASP A 309 22.19 12.04 -30.15
C ASP A 309 21.89 12.47 -28.70
N VAL A 310 22.71 13.36 -28.13
CA VAL A 310 22.44 13.97 -26.82
C VAL A 310 21.11 14.73 -26.81
N PHE A 311 20.80 15.46 -27.87
CA PHE A 311 19.52 16.15 -28.01
C PHE A 311 18.40 15.19 -28.45
N LEU A 312 18.71 14.15 -29.22
CA LEU A 312 17.75 13.10 -29.58
C LEU A 312 17.25 12.32 -28.36
N ALA A 313 18.02 12.27 -27.27
CA ALA A 313 17.61 11.65 -26.00
C ALA A 313 16.47 12.42 -25.28
N ILE A 314 16.22 13.70 -25.59
CA ILE A 314 15.25 14.54 -24.88
C ILE A 314 13.81 14.00 -24.97
N PRO A 315 13.24 13.67 -26.15
CA PRO A 315 11.92 13.06 -26.25
C PRO A 315 11.78 11.78 -25.43
N PHE A 316 12.78 10.91 -25.45
CA PHE A 316 12.81 9.69 -24.65
C PHE A 316 12.81 9.98 -23.16
N ALA A 317 13.59 10.98 -22.72
CA ALA A 317 13.62 11.43 -21.34
C ALA A 317 12.29 12.03 -20.88
N ILE A 318 11.58 12.76 -21.74
CA ILE A 318 10.23 13.27 -21.43
C ILE A 318 9.26 12.11 -21.23
N LEU A 319 9.27 11.12 -22.13
CA LEU A 319 8.41 9.93 -22.02
C LEU A 319 8.70 9.14 -20.73
N LEU A 320 9.98 8.91 -20.43
CA LEU A 320 10.43 8.27 -19.20
C LEU A 320 9.98 9.07 -17.96
N THR A 321 10.11 10.38 -18.00
CA THR A 321 9.72 11.25 -16.89
C THR A 321 8.21 11.23 -16.67
N ILE A 322 7.40 11.21 -17.72
CA ILE A 322 5.94 11.07 -17.62
C ILE A 322 5.57 9.72 -16.99
N LEU A 323 6.21 8.64 -17.45
CA LEU A 323 5.99 7.31 -16.90
C LEU A 323 6.33 7.25 -15.41
N PHE A 324 7.49 7.74 -15.03
CA PHE A 324 7.97 7.69 -13.65
C PHE A 324 7.17 8.61 -12.74
N TRP A 325 6.80 9.78 -13.24
CA TRP A 325 5.86 10.66 -12.56
C TRP A 325 4.53 9.94 -12.30
N PHE A 326 3.97 9.21 -13.26
CA PHE A 326 2.71 8.51 -13.06
C PHE A 326 2.85 7.32 -12.11
N ASP A 327 3.74 6.37 -12.42
CA ASP A 327 3.93 5.12 -11.69
C ASP A 327 4.27 5.35 -10.22
N HIS A 328 5.22 6.25 -9.92
CA HIS A 328 5.62 6.52 -8.54
C HIS A 328 4.48 7.15 -7.74
N ASN A 329 3.77 8.09 -8.34
CA ASN A 329 2.64 8.77 -7.72
C ASN A 329 1.46 7.83 -7.49
N VAL A 330 1.15 6.98 -8.47
CA VAL A 330 0.09 5.96 -8.37
C VAL A 330 0.44 4.88 -7.35
N SER A 331 1.67 4.37 -7.38
CA SER A 331 2.17 3.42 -6.37
C SER A 331 2.08 4.01 -4.96
N SER A 332 2.49 5.27 -4.78
CA SER A 332 2.40 5.97 -3.49
C SER A 332 0.94 6.21 -3.04
N LEU A 333 0.04 6.55 -3.96
CA LEU A 333 -1.39 6.69 -3.65
C LEU A 333 -2.02 5.35 -3.24
N ILE A 334 -1.74 4.27 -3.97
CA ILE A 334 -2.29 2.93 -3.69
C ILE A 334 -1.74 2.40 -2.35
N ALA A 335 -0.46 2.60 -2.08
CA ALA A 335 0.14 2.25 -0.78
C ALA A 335 -0.49 3.02 0.40
N GLN A 336 -1.14 4.16 0.10
CA GLN A 336 -1.82 5.04 1.04
C GLN A 336 -3.34 5.03 0.84
N GLY A 337 -3.86 3.91 0.32
CA GLY A 337 -5.27 3.70 0.08
C GLY A 337 -6.14 4.00 1.31
N THR A 338 -7.38 4.42 1.06
CA THR A 338 -8.38 4.67 2.13
C THR A 338 -8.64 3.47 3.03
N GLU A 339 -8.32 2.27 2.56
CA GLU A 339 -8.40 1.00 3.30
C GLU A 339 -7.30 0.83 4.35
N PHE A 340 -6.21 1.59 4.27
CA PHE A 340 -5.09 1.52 5.20
C PHE A 340 -5.12 2.69 6.20
N PRO A 341 -5.33 2.43 7.51
CA PRO A 341 -5.31 3.46 8.54
C PRO A 341 -3.88 3.93 8.84
N LEU A 342 -3.34 4.80 7.99
CA LEU A 342 -2.03 5.45 8.15
C LEU A 342 -2.12 6.63 9.14
N ARG A 343 -1.05 6.84 9.92
CA ARG A 343 -0.96 7.87 10.96
C ARG A 343 -0.04 9.02 10.59
N LYS A 344 1.02 8.78 9.80
CA LYS A 344 2.03 9.79 9.46
C LYS A 344 1.72 10.49 8.13
N PRO A 345 2.12 11.76 7.97
CA PRO A 345 1.88 12.49 6.73
C PRO A 345 2.74 11.96 5.57
N ALA A 346 2.14 11.94 4.37
CA ALA A 346 2.81 11.62 3.12
C ALA A 346 3.57 12.84 2.55
N GLY A 347 4.58 12.59 1.71
CA GLY A 347 5.32 13.63 1.00
C GLY A 347 5.63 13.19 -0.43
N PHE A 348 4.93 13.75 -1.42
CA PHE A 348 5.05 13.32 -2.82
C PHE A 348 6.12 14.11 -3.59
N HIS A 349 6.31 15.39 -3.26
CA HIS A 349 7.21 16.27 -4.01
C HIS A 349 8.68 15.92 -3.76
N TRP A 350 9.00 15.62 -2.50
CA TRP A 350 10.35 15.20 -2.13
C TRP A 350 10.69 13.84 -2.73
N ASP A 351 9.74 12.90 -2.70
CA ASP A 351 9.96 11.56 -3.25
C ASP A 351 10.14 11.60 -4.77
N LEU A 352 9.42 12.48 -5.48
CA LEU A 352 9.63 12.72 -6.92
C LEU A 352 11.02 13.32 -7.22
N PHE A 353 11.50 14.24 -6.38
CA PHE A 353 12.86 14.78 -6.50
C PHE A 353 13.92 13.69 -6.31
N LEU A 354 13.71 12.83 -5.31
CA LEU A 354 14.58 11.70 -5.00
C LEU A 354 14.59 10.67 -6.13
N LEU A 355 13.42 10.38 -6.72
CA LEU A 355 13.29 9.51 -7.90
C LEU A 355 14.11 10.02 -9.09
N GLY A 356 14.07 11.33 -9.33
CA GLY A 356 14.89 11.97 -10.37
C GLY A 356 16.39 11.76 -10.11
N LEU A 357 16.82 11.95 -8.85
CA LEU A 357 18.20 11.72 -8.45
C LEU A 357 18.63 10.25 -8.64
N THR A 358 17.81 9.29 -8.20
CA THR A 358 18.11 7.86 -8.38
C THR A 358 18.14 7.46 -9.85
N THR A 359 17.27 8.04 -10.68
CA THR A 359 17.24 7.80 -12.13
C THR A 359 18.52 8.30 -12.82
N GLY A 360 18.98 9.51 -12.47
CA GLY A 360 20.24 10.04 -13.00
C GLY A 360 21.45 9.23 -12.56
N VAL A 361 21.52 8.82 -11.30
CA VAL A 361 22.60 7.96 -10.79
C VAL A 361 22.58 6.59 -11.45
N ALA A 362 21.40 5.98 -11.61
CA ALA A 362 21.24 4.72 -12.34
C ALA A 362 21.74 4.86 -13.80
N GLY A 363 21.43 5.99 -14.47
CA GLY A 363 21.94 6.28 -15.81
C GLY A 363 23.46 6.36 -15.89
N LEU A 364 24.12 7.03 -14.92
CA LEU A 364 25.58 7.11 -14.85
C LEU A 364 26.26 5.75 -14.62
N LEU A 365 25.60 4.88 -13.86
CA LEU A 365 26.06 3.51 -13.56
C LEU A 365 25.66 2.49 -14.64
N GLY A 366 24.91 2.90 -15.67
CA GLY A 366 24.40 1.98 -16.68
C GLY A 366 23.50 0.91 -16.12
N LEU A 367 22.65 1.31 -15.18
CA LEU A 367 21.63 0.49 -14.55
C LEU A 367 20.27 0.81 -15.18
N PRO A 368 19.37 -0.19 -15.28
CA PRO A 368 17.97 0.10 -15.56
C PRO A 368 17.41 1.02 -14.48
N PHE A 369 16.51 1.90 -14.88
CA PHE A 369 16.01 2.93 -13.98
C PHE A 369 15.02 2.34 -12.96
N PRO A 370 15.28 2.46 -11.64
CA PRO A 370 14.37 1.95 -10.62
C PRO A 370 13.18 2.90 -10.40
N ASN A 371 11.98 2.36 -10.27
CA ASN A 371 10.72 3.11 -10.12
C ASN A 371 9.73 2.42 -9.15
N GLY A 372 8.69 3.14 -8.72
CA GLY A 372 7.66 2.64 -7.81
C GLY A 372 6.94 1.41 -8.35
N LEU A 373 6.95 0.33 -7.56
CA LEU A 373 6.30 -0.93 -7.90
C LEU A 373 4.82 -0.89 -7.47
N ILE A 374 3.90 -1.10 -8.40
CA ILE A 374 2.45 -0.95 -8.12
C ILE A 374 1.87 -2.08 -7.27
N PRO A 375 1.98 -3.37 -7.64
CA PRO A 375 1.38 -4.43 -6.82
C PRO A 375 2.14 -4.68 -5.53
N GLN A 376 3.46 -4.45 -5.50
CA GLN A 376 4.29 -4.68 -4.33
C GLN A 376 4.06 -3.66 -3.20
N ALA A 377 3.73 -2.40 -3.54
CA ALA A 377 3.52 -1.37 -2.54
C ALA A 377 2.30 -1.61 -1.60
N PRO A 378 1.09 -1.98 -2.09
CA PRO A 378 -0.03 -2.33 -1.22
C PRO A 378 0.23 -3.63 -0.46
N PHE A 379 0.87 -4.64 -1.04
CA PHE A 379 1.21 -5.87 -0.31
C PHE A 379 2.18 -5.60 0.85
N HIS A 380 3.12 -4.68 0.65
CA HIS A 380 4.00 -4.23 1.73
C HIS A 380 3.19 -3.57 2.86
N THR A 381 2.28 -2.65 2.52
CA THR A 381 1.39 -2.00 3.51
C THR A 381 0.47 -3.01 4.21
N GLU A 382 -0.08 -3.99 3.49
CA GLU A 382 -0.94 -5.05 4.03
C GLU A 382 -0.17 -5.94 5.02
N SER A 383 1.06 -6.35 4.68
CA SER A 383 1.90 -7.18 5.56
C SER A 383 2.25 -6.49 6.88
N LEU A 384 2.30 -5.15 6.87
CA LEU A 384 2.54 -4.30 8.05
C LEU A 384 1.25 -3.87 8.76
N CYS A 385 0.09 -4.28 8.24
CA CYS A 385 -1.20 -3.90 8.80
C CYS A 385 -1.62 -4.86 9.94
N VAL A 386 -1.95 -4.28 11.09
CA VAL A 386 -2.49 -5.02 12.23
C VAL A 386 -4.01 -5.05 12.13
N THR A 387 -4.56 -6.22 11.84
CA THR A 387 -6.01 -6.46 11.82
C THR A 387 -6.51 -6.87 13.20
N LYS A 388 -7.68 -6.36 13.60
CA LYS A 388 -8.42 -6.83 14.79
C LYS A 388 -9.74 -7.46 14.35
N ALA A 389 -10.12 -8.55 15.00
CA ALA A 389 -11.41 -9.18 14.79
C ALA A 389 -12.48 -8.36 15.54
N VAL A 390 -13.34 -7.67 14.79
CA VAL A 390 -14.50 -6.95 15.33
C VAL A 390 -15.73 -7.80 15.08
N LEU A 391 -16.63 -7.86 16.07
CA LEU A 391 -17.93 -8.51 15.93
C LEU A 391 -18.85 -7.59 15.12
N ASP A 392 -19.39 -8.09 14.00
CA ASP A 392 -20.40 -7.36 13.23
C ASP A 392 -21.62 -7.10 14.11
N THR A 393 -21.80 -5.84 14.55
CA THR A 393 -23.04 -5.38 15.20
C THR A 393 -23.72 -4.47 14.18
N GLU A 394 -24.57 -5.04 13.32
CA GLU A 394 -25.37 -4.21 12.41
C GLU A 394 -26.36 -3.35 13.22
N GLU A 395 -26.51 -2.08 12.82
CA GLU A 395 -27.55 -1.17 13.32
C GLU A 395 -28.95 -1.74 13.03
N GLY A 396 -29.44 -2.56 13.95
CA GLY A 396 -30.73 -3.22 13.78
C GLY A 396 -30.95 -4.39 14.72
N GLY A 397 -30.80 -4.16 16.03
CA GLY A 397 -31.56 -4.87 17.09
C GLY A 397 -31.56 -6.41 17.17
N GLU A 398 -30.82 -7.14 16.36
CA GLU A 398 -30.72 -8.59 16.45
C GLU A 398 -29.27 -9.05 16.37
N GLU A 399 -28.75 -9.51 17.51
CA GLU A 399 -27.47 -10.19 17.64
C GLU A 399 -27.46 -11.49 16.82
N LYS A 400 -27.08 -11.41 15.55
CA LYS A 400 -26.69 -12.61 14.81
C LYS A 400 -25.30 -13.04 15.25
N LYS A 401 -25.24 -14.18 15.93
CA LYS A 401 -24.02 -14.95 16.20
C LYS A 401 -23.13 -15.02 14.94
N GLY A 402 -21.94 -14.43 15.03
CA GLY A 402 -20.72 -15.15 14.65
C GLY A 402 -19.96 -14.72 13.39
N ASN A 403 -20.22 -13.55 12.80
CA ASN A 403 -19.30 -13.04 11.77
C ASN A 403 -18.30 -12.06 12.41
N TYR A 404 -17.08 -12.55 12.60
CA TYR A 404 -15.93 -11.69 12.92
C TYR A 404 -15.45 -11.06 11.62
N ARG A 405 -15.52 -9.74 11.52
CA ARG A 405 -14.89 -8.99 10.44
C ARG A 405 -13.52 -8.53 10.91
N TYR A 406 -12.47 -8.90 10.17
CA TYR A 406 -11.13 -8.40 10.43
C TYR A 406 -11.04 -6.98 9.90
N GLU A 407 -11.03 -6.00 10.78
CA GLU A 407 -10.83 -4.60 10.41
C GLU A 407 -9.37 -4.19 10.63
N PRO A 408 -8.73 -3.52 9.65
CA PRO A 408 -7.39 -2.99 9.82
C PRO A 408 -7.42 -1.85 10.85
N THR A 409 -6.58 -1.93 11.89
CA THR A 409 -6.57 -0.91 12.95
C THR A 409 -5.51 0.15 12.75
N HIS A 410 -4.29 -0.27 12.43
CA HIS A 410 -3.16 0.61 12.14
C HIS A 410 -2.10 -0.15 11.34
N VAL A 411 -1.29 0.60 10.61
CA VAL A 411 -0.13 0.07 9.89
C VAL A 411 1.13 0.46 10.66
N VAL A 412 2.08 -0.47 10.79
CA VAL A 412 3.40 -0.20 11.35
C VAL A 412 4.24 0.51 10.28
N GLU A 413 4.28 1.83 10.34
CA GLU A 413 5.02 2.66 9.38
C GLU A 413 6.51 2.74 9.74
N GLN A 414 7.36 2.04 8.99
CA GLN A 414 8.80 1.93 9.26
C GLN A 414 9.68 1.97 7.99
N ARG A 415 10.99 2.10 8.18
CA ARG A 415 12.02 2.16 7.11
C ARG A 415 12.87 0.90 6.97
N VAL A 416 12.90 0.07 8.00
CA VAL A 416 13.81 -1.07 8.16
C VAL A 416 13.49 -2.19 7.18
N SER A 417 12.23 -2.52 6.88
CA SER A 417 11.88 -3.61 5.96
C SER A 417 12.39 -3.35 4.55
N ASN A 418 12.20 -2.13 4.05
CA ASN A 418 12.64 -1.73 2.71
C ASN A 418 14.18 -1.70 2.64
N LEU A 419 14.83 -1.14 3.67
CA LEU A 419 16.29 -1.16 3.78
C LEU A 419 16.84 -2.60 3.85
N ALA A 420 16.27 -3.44 4.71
CA ALA A 420 16.69 -4.82 4.91
C ALA A 420 16.44 -5.65 3.64
N GLN A 421 15.32 -5.45 2.96
CA GLN A 421 15.07 -6.07 1.66
C GLN A 421 16.14 -5.66 0.64
N GLY A 422 16.48 -4.37 0.53
CA GLY A 422 17.55 -3.90 -0.34
C GLY A 422 18.91 -4.52 0.00
N LEU A 423 19.24 -4.63 1.29
CA LEU A 423 20.48 -5.28 1.73
C LEU A 423 20.49 -6.80 1.48
N LEU A 424 19.36 -7.48 1.61
CA LEU A 424 19.23 -8.90 1.25
C LEU A 424 19.39 -9.10 -0.25
N THR A 425 18.82 -8.22 -1.07
CA THR A 425 19.04 -8.22 -2.53
C THR A 425 20.51 -7.94 -2.87
N LEU A 426 21.19 -7.04 -2.16
CA LEU A 426 22.65 -6.90 -2.31
C LEU A 426 23.40 -8.19 -1.94
N GLY A 427 22.94 -8.87 -0.88
CA GLY A 427 23.44 -10.19 -0.49
C GLY A 427 23.30 -11.23 -1.61
N THR A 428 22.22 -11.22 -2.38
CA THR A 428 22.05 -12.14 -3.53
C THR A 428 23.06 -11.95 -4.65
N MET A 429 23.68 -10.78 -4.75
CA MET A 429 24.77 -10.54 -5.70
C MET A 429 26.10 -11.20 -5.28
N SER A 430 26.19 -11.71 -4.04
CA SER A 430 27.35 -12.46 -3.57
C SER A 430 27.49 -13.79 -4.31
N GLY A 431 28.75 -14.22 -4.53
CA GLY A 431 29.10 -15.45 -5.25
C GLY A 431 28.24 -16.69 -4.96
N PRO A 432 28.09 -17.13 -3.70
CA PRO A 432 27.36 -18.36 -3.42
C PRO A 432 25.87 -18.28 -3.76
N LEU A 433 25.21 -17.13 -3.52
CA LEU A 433 23.79 -16.96 -3.84
C LEU A 433 23.56 -16.75 -5.34
N LEU A 434 24.52 -16.14 -6.03
CA LEU A 434 24.48 -16.00 -7.48
C LEU A 434 24.54 -17.36 -8.20
N VAL A 435 25.32 -18.32 -7.66
CA VAL A 435 25.33 -19.70 -8.16
C VAL A 435 23.97 -20.36 -7.99
N VAL A 436 23.31 -20.15 -6.85
CA VAL A 436 21.94 -20.67 -6.62
C VAL A 436 20.94 -20.03 -7.60
N LEU A 437 21.11 -18.73 -7.89
CA LEU A 437 20.27 -18.01 -8.84
C LEU A 437 20.40 -18.56 -10.27
N HIS A 438 21.62 -18.91 -10.69
CA HIS A 438 21.88 -19.54 -11.98
C HIS A 438 21.19 -20.91 -12.12
N LEU A 439 20.85 -21.59 -11.01
CA LEU A 439 20.16 -22.89 -11.09
C LEU A 439 18.69 -22.76 -11.45
N ILE A 440 18.09 -21.57 -11.34
CA ILE A 440 16.68 -21.34 -11.63
C ILE A 440 16.42 -21.49 -13.13
N PRO A 441 15.60 -22.48 -13.55
CA PRO A 441 15.20 -22.62 -14.93
C PRO A 441 14.29 -21.47 -15.36
N GLN A 442 14.44 -20.99 -16.59
CA GLN A 442 13.59 -19.94 -17.15
C GLN A 442 12.10 -20.35 -17.17
N ALA A 443 11.81 -21.65 -17.31
CA ALA A 443 10.45 -22.21 -17.20
C ALA A 443 9.77 -21.92 -15.84
N VAL A 444 10.52 -21.94 -14.74
CA VAL A 444 9.99 -21.62 -13.40
C VAL A 444 9.62 -20.14 -13.33
N LEU A 445 10.40 -19.26 -13.96
CA LEU A 445 10.10 -17.83 -14.05
C LEU A 445 8.87 -17.55 -14.93
N ALA A 446 8.61 -18.36 -15.95
CA ALA A 446 7.36 -18.27 -16.71
C ALA A 446 6.14 -18.63 -15.84
N GLY A 447 6.22 -19.68 -15.01
CA GLY A 447 5.17 -20.00 -14.03
C GLY A 447 4.94 -18.88 -13.02
N LEU A 448 6.02 -18.21 -12.61
CA LEU A 448 5.98 -17.03 -11.74
C LEU A 448 5.26 -15.84 -12.41
N PHE A 449 5.50 -15.58 -13.71
CA PHE A 449 4.77 -14.58 -14.48
C PHE A 449 3.25 -14.85 -14.47
N PHE A 450 2.84 -16.12 -14.56
CA PHE A 450 1.42 -16.49 -14.52
C PHE A 450 0.76 -16.23 -13.18
N ILE A 451 1.39 -16.63 -12.07
CA ILE A 451 0.78 -16.40 -10.74
C ILE A 451 0.72 -14.92 -10.40
N MET A 452 1.76 -14.14 -10.74
CA MET A 452 1.75 -12.69 -10.53
C MET A 452 0.70 -11.98 -11.40
N GLY A 453 0.58 -12.38 -12.67
CA GLY A 453 -0.45 -11.87 -13.56
C GLY A 453 -1.87 -12.19 -13.06
N TYR A 454 -2.09 -13.42 -12.58
CA TYR A 454 -3.36 -13.84 -11.99
C TYR A 454 -3.72 -13.05 -10.73
N GLN A 455 -2.80 -12.95 -9.76
CA GLN A 455 -3.02 -12.21 -8.51
C GLN A 455 -3.29 -10.73 -8.78
N ALA A 456 -2.56 -10.12 -9.72
CA ALA A 456 -2.79 -8.74 -10.14
C ALA A 456 -4.16 -8.56 -10.83
N LEU A 457 -4.64 -9.57 -11.56
CA LEU A 457 -5.95 -9.56 -12.20
C LEU A 457 -7.08 -9.73 -11.17
N GLU A 458 -6.93 -10.63 -10.21
CA GLU A 458 -7.90 -10.90 -9.15
C GLU A 458 -8.09 -9.68 -8.24
N GLY A 459 -7.01 -9.03 -7.82
CA GLY A 459 -7.03 -7.84 -6.97
C GLY A 459 -7.50 -6.56 -7.68
N ASN A 460 -7.73 -6.60 -9.00
CA ASN A 460 -8.06 -5.40 -9.77
C ASN A 460 -9.55 -5.02 -9.66
N GLY A 461 -9.82 -3.72 -9.51
CA GLY A 461 -11.18 -3.18 -9.46
C GLY A 461 -12.02 -3.48 -10.71
N ILE A 462 -11.42 -3.50 -11.91
CA ILE A 462 -12.12 -3.86 -13.16
C ILE A 462 -12.62 -5.30 -13.10
N THR A 463 -11.77 -6.24 -12.67
CA THR A 463 -12.14 -7.66 -12.55
C THR A 463 -13.25 -7.84 -11.52
N ALA A 464 -13.17 -7.16 -10.36
CA ALA A 464 -14.23 -7.18 -9.36
C ALA A 464 -15.56 -6.65 -9.91
N LYS A 465 -15.53 -5.57 -10.71
CA LYS A 465 -16.73 -5.02 -11.38
C LYS A 465 -17.26 -5.99 -12.44
N ILE A 466 -16.41 -6.62 -13.25
CA ILE A 466 -16.81 -7.64 -14.24
C ILE A 466 -17.45 -8.85 -13.54
N LEU A 467 -16.80 -9.38 -12.48
CA LEU A 467 -17.34 -10.49 -11.69
C LEU A 467 -18.68 -10.11 -11.05
N PHE A 468 -18.83 -8.88 -10.55
CA PHE A 468 -20.11 -8.39 -10.04
C PHE A 468 -21.21 -8.36 -11.11
N LEU A 469 -20.87 -7.97 -12.35
CA LEU A 469 -21.82 -7.95 -13.47
C LEU A 469 -22.22 -9.36 -13.94
N LEU A 470 -21.30 -10.32 -13.85
CA LEU A 470 -21.53 -11.72 -14.22
C LEU A 470 -22.19 -12.55 -13.10
N ARG A 471 -22.07 -12.13 -11.83
CA ARG A 471 -22.61 -12.84 -10.67
C ARG A 471 -24.12 -12.63 -10.56
N ASP A 472 -24.83 -13.71 -10.23
CA ASP A 472 -26.26 -13.66 -9.98
C ASP A 472 -26.58 -12.72 -8.80
N GLY A 473 -27.67 -11.94 -8.94
CA GLY A 473 -28.16 -11.01 -7.94
C GLY A 473 -28.58 -11.68 -6.62
N ALA A 474 -28.88 -12.98 -6.65
CA ALA A 474 -29.19 -13.77 -5.45
C ALA A 474 -27.93 -14.11 -4.62
N LEU A 475 -26.76 -14.22 -5.26
CA LEU A 475 -25.51 -14.64 -4.62
C LEU A 475 -24.61 -13.47 -4.22
N THR A 476 -25.02 -12.23 -4.46
CA THR A 476 -24.24 -11.04 -4.13
C THR A 476 -24.42 -10.65 -2.66
N PRO A 477 -23.33 -10.51 -1.87
CA PRO A 477 -23.41 -10.12 -0.46
C PRO A 477 -24.23 -8.84 -0.25
N ALA A 478 -25.06 -8.80 0.80
CA ALA A 478 -25.97 -7.69 1.07
C ALA A 478 -25.25 -6.35 1.31
N GLY A 479 -24.01 -6.38 1.82
CA GLY A 479 -23.19 -5.20 2.10
C GLY A 479 -22.30 -4.69 0.95
N HIS A 480 -22.39 -5.26 -0.27
CA HIS A 480 -21.50 -4.85 -1.36
C HIS A 480 -21.82 -3.42 -1.85
N PRO A 481 -20.85 -2.47 -1.85
CA PRO A 481 -21.11 -1.06 -2.15
C PRO A 481 -21.71 -0.83 -3.54
N LEU A 482 -21.34 -1.65 -4.54
CA LEU A 482 -21.89 -1.58 -5.90
C LEU A 482 -23.38 -1.93 -6.00
N ARG A 483 -23.98 -2.57 -4.98
CA ARG A 483 -25.43 -2.85 -4.94
C ARG A 483 -26.26 -1.60 -4.68
N ARG A 484 -25.63 -0.54 -4.14
CA ARG A 484 -26.26 0.79 -3.94
C ARG A 484 -26.43 1.55 -5.25
N VAL A 485 -25.76 1.15 -6.32
CA VAL A 485 -25.91 1.76 -7.65
C VAL A 485 -27.25 1.33 -8.24
N ARG A 486 -28.23 2.26 -8.27
CA ARG A 486 -29.59 2.03 -8.79
C ARG A 486 -29.63 1.60 -10.26
N ARG A 487 -28.64 2.00 -11.07
CA ARG A 487 -28.57 1.70 -12.52
C ARG A 487 -27.46 0.69 -12.83
N ARG A 488 -27.80 -0.60 -12.94
CA ARG A 488 -26.82 -1.63 -13.39
C ARG A 488 -26.22 -1.33 -14.77
N ALA A 489 -26.96 -0.66 -15.65
CA ALA A 489 -26.46 -0.20 -16.95
C ALA A 489 -25.31 0.82 -16.83
N ALA A 490 -25.27 1.61 -15.74
CA ALA A 490 -24.19 2.54 -15.50
C ALA A 490 -22.87 1.81 -15.24
N VAL A 491 -22.93 0.72 -14.45
CA VAL A 491 -21.76 -0.14 -14.19
C VAL A 491 -21.24 -0.77 -15.48
N TRP A 492 -22.14 -1.24 -16.36
CA TRP A 492 -21.76 -1.77 -17.68
C TRP A 492 -21.04 -0.73 -18.55
N TRP A 493 -21.59 0.49 -18.66
CA TRP A 493 -20.95 1.56 -19.43
C TRP A 493 -19.61 1.99 -18.85
N PHE A 494 -19.49 2.01 -17.52
CA PHE A 494 -18.24 2.34 -16.84
C PHE A 494 -17.16 1.30 -17.12
N VAL A 495 -17.46 0.01 -16.92
CA VAL A 495 -16.53 -1.09 -17.22
C VAL A 495 -16.18 -1.14 -18.70
N ALA A 496 -17.13 -0.88 -19.60
CA ALA A 496 -16.85 -0.80 -21.03
C ALA A 496 -15.85 0.32 -21.36
N LEU A 497 -15.97 1.48 -20.73
CA LEU A 497 -15.03 2.58 -20.89
C LEU A 497 -13.63 2.21 -20.34
N GLU A 498 -13.56 1.55 -19.19
CA GLU A 498 -12.30 1.02 -18.63
C GLU A 498 -11.63 0.04 -19.59
N LEU A 499 -12.39 -0.92 -20.14
CA LEU A 499 -11.90 -1.91 -21.09
C LEU A 499 -11.46 -1.30 -22.42
N VAL A 500 -12.11 -0.23 -22.89
CA VAL A 500 -11.66 0.52 -24.08
C VAL A 500 -10.35 1.25 -23.80
N GLY A 501 -10.20 1.87 -22.62
CA GLY A 501 -8.95 2.51 -22.20
C GLY A 501 -7.80 1.51 -22.07
N PHE A 502 -8.06 0.37 -21.45
CA PHE A 502 -7.14 -0.77 -21.41
C PHE A 502 -6.81 -1.28 -22.82
N GLY A 503 -7.80 -1.52 -23.67
CA GLY A 503 -7.60 -2.04 -25.02
C GLY A 503 -6.75 -1.10 -25.87
N ALA A 504 -6.95 0.21 -25.76
CA ALA A 504 -6.15 1.21 -26.47
C ALA A 504 -4.69 1.23 -25.98
N THR A 505 -4.46 1.19 -24.66
CA THR A 505 -3.11 1.16 -24.07
C THR A 505 -2.39 -0.15 -24.36
N PHE A 506 -3.10 -1.29 -24.33
CA PHE A 506 -2.52 -2.58 -24.68
C PHE A 506 -2.19 -2.66 -26.17
N ALA A 507 -3.09 -2.23 -27.06
CA ALA A 507 -2.87 -2.27 -28.51
C ALA A 507 -1.64 -1.46 -28.93
N ILE A 508 -1.43 -0.26 -28.38
CA ILE A 508 -0.25 0.54 -28.75
C ILE A 508 1.06 -0.11 -28.30
N THR A 509 1.06 -0.82 -27.16
CA THR A 509 2.25 -1.49 -26.64
C THR A 509 2.71 -2.68 -27.48
N GLN A 510 1.84 -3.21 -28.34
CA GLN A 510 2.20 -4.24 -29.32
C GLN A 510 2.81 -3.67 -30.60
N THR A 511 2.88 -2.36 -30.75
CA THR A 511 3.41 -1.68 -31.94
C THR A 511 4.77 -1.03 -31.66
N VAL A 512 5.48 -0.59 -32.71
CA VAL A 512 6.71 0.21 -32.56
C VAL A 512 6.47 1.52 -31.77
N ALA A 513 5.22 2.02 -31.78
CA ALA A 513 4.81 3.16 -30.97
C ALA A 513 4.63 2.84 -29.47
N ALA A 514 5.03 1.64 -29.02
CA ALA A 514 4.97 1.22 -27.63
C ALA A 514 5.59 2.28 -26.70
N ILE A 515 6.66 2.96 -27.10
CA ILE A 515 7.30 3.99 -26.29
C ILE A 515 6.38 5.13 -25.84
N GLY A 516 5.28 5.37 -26.59
CA GLY A 516 4.29 6.39 -26.29
C GLY A 516 3.21 5.96 -25.29
N PHE A 517 3.19 4.71 -24.81
CA PHE A 517 2.16 4.22 -23.89
C PHE A 517 1.94 5.09 -22.63
N PRO A 518 2.97 5.72 -22.01
CA PRO A 518 2.76 6.55 -20.82
C PRO A 518 1.88 7.77 -21.09
N VAL A 519 1.95 8.31 -22.31
CA VAL A 519 1.13 9.45 -22.74
C VAL A 519 -0.35 9.06 -22.81
N PHE A 520 -0.65 7.85 -23.26
CA PHE A 520 -2.03 7.34 -23.30
C PHE A 520 -2.60 7.15 -21.90
N ILE A 521 -1.80 6.63 -20.97
CA ILE A 521 -2.21 6.49 -19.57
C ILE A 521 -2.49 7.87 -18.97
N LEU A 522 -1.61 8.84 -19.20
CA LEU A 522 -1.83 10.21 -18.73
C LEU A 522 -3.07 10.85 -19.37
N LEU A 523 -3.39 10.52 -20.62
CA LEU A 523 -4.60 10.96 -21.31
C LEU A 523 -5.89 10.39 -20.70
N LEU A 524 -5.84 9.24 -20.00
CA LEU A 524 -7.00 8.69 -19.29
C LEU A 524 -7.44 9.59 -18.13
N ILE A 525 -6.53 10.37 -17.52
CA ILE A 525 -6.83 11.28 -16.42
C ILE A 525 -7.79 12.42 -16.86
N PRO A 526 -7.50 13.23 -17.89
CA PRO A 526 -8.42 14.26 -18.37
C PRO A 526 -9.67 13.66 -19.01
N VAL A 527 -9.58 12.49 -19.66
CA VAL A 527 -10.76 11.78 -20.16
C VAL A 527 -11.70 11.47 -18.98
N ARG A 528 -11.18 10.96 -17.86
CA ARG A 528 -11.98 10.79 -16.65
C ARG A 528 -12.53 12.12 -16.14
N ALA A 529 -11.70 13.15 -16.00
CA ALA A 529 -12.12 14.42 -15.42
C ALA A 529 -13.21 15.16 -16.24
N LEU A 530 -13.25 14.96 -17.56
CA LEU A 530 -14.17 15.67 -18.47
C LEU A 530 -15.34 14.81 -18.97
N LEU A 531 -15.11 13.51 -19.20
CA LEU A 531 -16.07 12.60 -19.83
C LEU A 531 -16.96 11.91 -18.79
N LEU A 532 -16.40 11.42 -17.68
CA LEU A 532 -17.16 10.69 -16.66
C LEU A 532 -18.23 11.55 -15.96
N PRO A 533 -17.97 12.80 -15.54
CA PRO A 533 -18.99 13.67 -14.97
C PRO A 533 -20.13 14.06 -15.93
N ARG A 534 -19.93 13.89 -17.25
CA ARG A 534 -20.98 14.14 -18.26
C ARG A 534 -21.88 12.93 -18.49
N LEU A 535 -21.39 11.72 -18.21
CA LEU A 535 -22.10 10.46 -18.46
C LEU A 535 -22.80 9.91 -17.22
N PHE A 536 -22.33 10.25 -16.01
CA PHE A 536 -22.79 9.66 -14.74
C PHE A 536 -23.25 10.73 -13.73
N THR A 537 -24.14 10.35 -12.82
CA THR A 537 -24.51 11.21 -11.69
C THR A 537 -23.40 11.22 -10.62
N GLY A 538 -23.27 12.32 -9.86
CA GLY A 538 -22.19 12.47 -8.87
C GLY A 538 -22.18 11.40 -7.77
N GLU A 539 -23.36 10.91 -7.37
CA GLU A 539 -23.50 9.81 -6.40
C GLU A 539 -23.07 8.46 -6.99
N GLU A 540 -23.40 8.18 -8.26
CA GLU A 540 -22.97 6.96 -8.95
C GLU A 540 -21.45 6.96 -9.18
N LEU A 541 -20.88 8.11 -9.56
CA LEU A 541 -19.44 8.26 -9.78
C LEU A 541 -18.66 8.17 -8.47
N GLY A 542 -19.16 8.72 -7.36
CA GLY A 542 -18.51 8.59 -6.05
C GLY A 542 -18.45 7.15 -5.53
N LEU A 543 -19.43 6.31 -5.90
CA LEU A 543 -19.44 4.87 -5.56
C LEU A 543 -18.56 4.03 -6.49
N LEU A 544 -18.47 4.39 -7.77
CA LEU A 544 -17.69 3.66 -8.79
C LEU A 544 -16.21 4.06 -8.83
N ASP A 545 -15.90 5.29 -8.43
CA ASP A 545 -14.60 5.93 -8.59
C ASP A 545 -14.26 6.81 -7.38
N ALA A 546 -14.10 6.14 -6.24
CA ALA A 546 -13.69 6.75 -4.97
C ALA A 546 -12.27 7.36 -5.07
N PRO A 547 -11.93 8.33 -4.20
CA PRO A 547 -10.55 8.81 -4.09
C PRO A 547 -9.58 7.67 -3.79
N THR A 548 -8.42 7.70 -4.45
CA THR A 548 -7.41 6.63 -4.36
C THR A 548 -6.75 6.59 -2.98
N ALA A 549 -6.61 7.72 -2.29
CA ALA A 549 -5.95 7.81 -1.00
C ALA A 549 -6.82 8.43 0.10
N SER A 550 -6.41 8.26 1.36
CA SER A 550 -7.10 8.80 2.55
C SER A 550 -7.33 10.31 2.46
N ALA A 551 -8.39 10.82 3.11
CA ALA A 551 -8.71 12.26 3.12
C ALA A 551 -7.52 13.11 3.59
N ARG A 552 -6.81 12.68 4.65
CA ARG A 552 -5.60 13.34 5.16
C ARG A 552 -4.44 13.33 4.17
N THR A 553 -4.28 12.25 3.41
CA THR A 553 -3.28 12.18 2.34
C THR A 553 -3.63 13.17 1.23
N MET A 554 -4.90 13.23 0.83
CA MET A 554 -5.38 14.12 -0.23
C MET A 554 -5.30 15.60 0.19
N GLU A 555 -5.56 15.93 1.46
CA GLU A 555 -5.31 17.27 2.02
C GLU A 555 -3.86 17.72 1.83
N GLY A 556 -2.90 16.79 1.95
CA GLY A 556 -1.49 17.07 1.75
C GLY A 556 -1.09 17.45 0.32
N ILE A 557 -1.95 17.13 -0.66
CA ILE A 557 -1.80 17.36 -2.11
C ILE A 557 -2.71 18.52 -2.60
N GLY A 558 -3.49 19.14 -1.70
CA GLY A 558 -4.41 20.24 -2.04
C GLY A 558 -5.88 19.83 -2.22
N GLY A 559 -6.29 18.69 -1.66
CA GLY A 559 -7.67 18.20 -1.63
C GLY A 559 -8.00 17.17 -2.71
N SER A 560 -9.15 16.50 -2.60
CA SER A 560 -9.65 15.53 -3.58
C SER A 560 -10.57 16.20 -4.61
N TYR A 561 -10.40 15.91 -5.90
CA TYR A 561 -11.29 16.43 -6.94
C TYR A 561 -12.62 15.67 -6.96
N GLY A 562 -13.71 16.36 -6.61
CA GLY A 562 -15.07 15.81 -6.63
C GLY A 562 -15.59 15.27 -5.29
N GLY A 563 -14.80 15.38 -4.21
CA GLY A 563 -15.32 15.18 -2.84
C GLY A 563 -16.16 16.38 -2.43
N GLN A 564 -17.36 16.15 -1.91
CA GLN A 564 -18.10 17.19 -1.20
C GLN A 564 -17.27 17.57 0.03
N ASP A 565 -17.04 18.88 0.22
CA ASP A 565 -16.67 19.45 1.52
C ASP A 565 -17.85 19.17 2.47
N GLU A 566 -17.86 18.00 3.10
CA GLU A 566 -18.68 17.82 4.29
C GLU A 566 -18.00 18.60 5.41
N GLY A 567 -18.52 19.81 5.62
CA GLY A 567 -18.18 20.64 6.75
C GLY A 567 -18.29 19.86 8.05
N LEU A 568 -17.24 19.99 8.86
CA LEU A 568 -17.15 19.64 10.26
C LEU A 568 -18.49 19.82 10.99
N VAL A 569 -19.15 18.70 11.30
CA VAL A 569 -19.99 18.61 12.50
C VAL A 569 -19.13 17.94 13.57
N GLU A 570 -18.33 18.75 14.25
CA GLU A 570 -17.97 18.45 15.63
C GLU A 570 -19.29 18.38 16.42
N ASN A 571 -19.64 17.22 16.96
CA ASN A 571 -20.43 17.19 18.17
C ASN A 571 -19.65 16.53 19.28
N SER A 572 -19.54 17.31 20.35
CA SER A 572 -18.70 17.15 21.51
C SER A 572 -19.19 16.01 22.39
N GLY A 573 -18.25 15.29 22.98
CA GLY A 573 -18.53 14.25 23.98
C GLY A 573 -17.31 13.86 24.80
N SER A 574 -16.39 14.80 25.08
CA SER A 574 -15.32 14.61 26.05
C SER A 574 -15.86 14.83 27.47
N ALA A 575 -16.29 13.76 28.13
CA ALA A 575 -16.47 13.77 29.58
C ALA A 575 -15.09 13.56 30.24
N THR A 576 -14.48 14.69 30.60
CA THR A 576 -13.32 14.77 31.49
C THR A 576 -13.66 14.14 32.84
N SER A 577 -12.95 13.10 33.26
CA SER A 577 -12.95 12.64 34.65
C SER A 577 -11.55 12.79 35.23
N GLN A 578 -11.46 13.61 36.27
CA GLN A 578 -10.28 13.90 37.06
C GLN A 578 -9.81 12.65 37.82
N GLU A 579 -8.50 12.41 37.84
CA GLU A 579 -7.85 11.52 38.81
C GLU A 579 -7.29 12.33 39.99
N GLN A 580 -7.55 11.86 41.21
CA GLN A 580 -6.60 11.93 42.35
C GLN A 580 -6.83 10.75 43.31
N PRO A 581 -5.81 10.34 44.09
CA PRO A 581 -5.41 8.94 44.23
C PRO A 581 -5.56 8.40 45.66
N VAL A 582 -5.66 7.06 45.82
CA VAL A 582 -5.26 6.36 47.06
C VAL A 582 -4.70 4.98 46.69
N GLY A 583 -3.44 4.73 47.09
CA GLY A 583 -2.71 3.45 46.99
C GLY A 583 -3.25 2.39 47.95
N GLY A 584 -3.19 1.11 47.59
CA GLY A 584 -2.11 0.16 47.94
C GLY A 584 -2.80 -1.03 48.62
N ASP A 585 -2.51 -2.30 48.38
CA ASP A 585 -1.22 -2.91 48.14
C ASP A 585 -1.32 -4.18 47.27
N ARG A 586 -0.21 -4.44 46.57
CA ARG A 586 0.08 -5.69 45.86
C ARG A 586 0.72 -6.68 46.83
N GLU A 587 0.24 -7.92 46.84
CA GLU A 587 1.10 -9.07 47.09
C GLU A 587 1.16 -9.97 45.85
N LEU A 588 2.39 -10.39 45.55
CA LEU A 588 2.87 -10.96 44.30
C LEU A 588 3.40 -12.36 44.67
N MET A 589 3.05 -13.40 43.92
CA MET A 589 4.03 -14.36 43.40
C MET A 589 3.43 -15.50 42.55
N VAL A 590 4.09 -15.71 41.40
CA VAL A 590 4.22 -16.94 40.61
C VAL A 590 3.03 -17.38 39.75
N GLY A 591 3.07 -16.89 38.51
CA GLY A 591 3.08 -17.76 37.33
C GLY A 591 1.74 -18.28 36.82
N ARG A 592 0.93 -17.41 36.19
CA ARG A 592 0.01 -17.86 35.14
C ARG A 592 -0.41 -16.71 34.24
N MET A 593 -0.23 -16.94 32.94
CA MET A 593 -0.46 -16.06 31.80
C MET A 593 -1.69 -15.15 31.94
N SER A 594 -1.55 -13.92 31.42
CA SER A 594 -2.59 -12.89 31.37
C SER A 594 -3.68 -13.28 30.37
N GLU A 595 -4.91 -12.80 30.60
CA GLU A 595 -6.08 -13.12 29.78
C GLU A 595 -6.01 -12.61 28.34
N GLU A 596 -5.05 -11.76 28.00
CA GLU A 596 -4.83 -11.32 26.62
C GLU A 596 -4.16 -12.42 25.78
N ASP A 597 -3.22 -13.19 26.36
CA ASP A 597 -2.68 -14.41 25.71
C ASP A 597 -3.75 -15.51 25.61
N LEU A 598 -4.71 -15.53 26.53
CA LEU A 598 -5.83 -16.48 26.54
C LEU A 598 -6.98 -16.04 25.63
N ALA A 599 -7.10 -14.76 25.31
CA ALA A 599 -7.98 -14.25 24.26
C ALA A 599 -7.35 -14.42 22.87
N GLU A 600 -6.02 -14.38 22.77
CA GLU A 600 -5.27 -14.75 21.57
C GLU A 600 -5.15 -16.29 21.36
N MET A 601 -5.46 -17.11 22.39
CA MET A 601 -5.54 -18.59 22.33
C MET A 601 -6.94 -19.22 22.59
N GLY A 602 -7.97 -18.45 22.95
CA GLY A 602 -9.35 -18.90 23.09
C GLY A 602 -9.75 -19.69 24.38
N GLN A 603 -9.32 -19.31 25.59
CA GLN A 603 -9.85 -19.88 26.85
C GLN A 603 -10.19 -18.78 27.89
N SER A 604 -11.25 -18.96 28.70
CA SER A 604 -11.70 -18.00 29.74
C SER A 604 -11.49 -18.57 31.17
N LYS A 605 -11.15 -17.74 32.18
CA LYS A 605 -10.86 -18.20 33.56
C LYS A 605 -12.07 -18.15 34.50
N GLY A 606 -12.82 -19.25 34.56
CA GLY A 606 -13.67 -19.62 35.71
C GLY A 606 -13.05 -20.70 36.62
N VAL A 607 -11.77 -21.09 36.40
CA VAL A 607 -11.21 -22.38 36.88
C VAL A 607 -9.94 -22.23 37.75
N LEU A 608 -9.46 -21.02 38.09
CA LEU A 608 -8.18 -20.83 38.82
C LEU A 608 -8.26 -20.38 40.27
N ASP A 609 -9.45 -20.45 40.86
CA ASP A 609 -9.76 -20.09 42.24
C ASP A 609 -9.29 -21.12 43.30
N ALA A 610 -8.47 -22.11 42.93
CA ALA A 610 -8.21 -23.28 43.77
C ALA A 610 -6.86 -23.29 44.53
N ASN A 611 -5.89 -22.45 44.17
CA ASN A 611 -4.56 -22.40 44.78
C ASN A 611 -4.10 -20.93 44.79
N GLU A 612 -3.48 -20.30 45.77
CA GLU A 612 -2.85 -20.67 47.05
C GLU A 612 -2.46 -19.28 47.63
N ARG A 613 -3.01 -18.78 48.73
CA ARG A 613 -2.92 -19.27 50.12
C ARG A 613 -1.52 -19.38 50.73
N SER A 614 -0.45 -18.83 50.13
CA SER A 614 0.90 -18.94 50.74
C SER A 614 1.72 -17.64 50.89
N GLY A 615 1.07 -16.48 51.02
CA GLY A 615 1.71 -15.27 51.53
C GLY A 615 0.72 -14.10 51.58
N LYS A 616 0.57 -13.34 52.65
CA LYS A 616 1.08 -13.48 54.01
C LYS A 616 0.17 -12.66 54.94
N ASP A 617 -0.16 -13.25 56.09
CA ASP A 617 -0.53 -12.48 57.27
C ASP A 617 0.59 -11.46 57.60
N ILE A 618 0.21 -10.33 58.22
CA ILE A 618 1.01 -9.25 58.85
C ILE A 618 0.78 -7.89 58.16
N ASP A 619 -0.30 -7.17 58.52
CA ASP A 619 -0.17 -6.04 59.47
C ASP A 619 -1.54 -5.63 60.04
N MET A 620 -1.51 -5.21 61.29
CA MET A 620 -2.62 -5.00 62.23
C MET A 620 -3.56 -3.86 61.78
N GLY A 621 -4.88 -3.90 62.01
CA GLY A 621 -5.56 -4.16 63.28
C GLY A 621 -5.98 -2.83 63.94
N ARG A 622 -7.29 -2.63 64.12
CA ARG A 622 -7.90 -1.85 65.21
C ARG A 622 -9.38 -2.25 65.29
N SER A 623 -9.78 -3.02 66.31
CA SER A 623 -10.29 -2.51 67.60
C SER A 623 -11.47 -1.57 67.37
N GLY A 624 -12.69 -1.80 67.83
CA GLY A 624 -13.29 -2.63 68.88
C GLY A 624 -14.73 -2.08 68.97
N THR A 625 -15.78 -2.83 69.29
CA THR A 625 -16.16 -3.14 70.67
C THR A 625 -17.39 -4.04 70.70
N ALA A 626 -17.41 -4.89 71.75
CA ALA A 626 -18.57 -5.38 72.51
C ALA A 626 -19.52 -6.44 71.90
N GLY A 627 -19.63 -7.59 72.61
CA GLY A 627 -20.86 -8.40 72.62
C GLY A 627 -20.70 -9.91 72.82
N SER A 628 -20.46 -10.32 74.05
CA SER A 628 -20.50 -11.67 74.67
C SER A 628 -21.45 -12.77 74.14
N GLY A 629 -21.03 -14.05 74.31
CA GLY A 629 -21.90 -15.20 74.70
C GLY A 629 -21.96 -16.38 73.71
N VAL A 630 -21.08 -17.40 73.77
CA VAL A 630 -21.14 -18.67 74.57
C VAL A 630 -22.02 -19.81 73.99
N SER A 631 -21.39 -21.00 73.85
CA SER A 631 -21.91 -22.40 73.88
C SER A 631 -22.29 -23.09 72.55
N ARG A 632 -22.21 -24.42 72.32
CA ARG A 632 -21.34 -25.59 72.65
C ARG A 632 -22.03 -26.82 72.00
N ARG A 633 -21.25 -27.87 71.66
CA ARG A 633 -21.62 -29.28 71.36
C ARG A 633 -22.31 -29.58 70.00
N SER A 634 -21.86 -30.49 69.12
CA SER A 634 -21.35 -31.90 69.16
C SER A 634 -22.45 -32.98 69.10
N ARG A 635 -22.42 -33.85 68.06
CA ARG A 635 -22.64 -35.33 68.02
C ARG A 635 -23.09 -35.80 66.61
N THR A 636 -22.33 -36.68 65.91
CA THR A 636 -22.51 -38.16 65.73
C THR A 636 -23.91 -38.57 65.24
N GLY A 637 -24.16 -39.47 64.27
CA GLY A 637 -23.42 -40.48 63.50
C GLY A 637 -24.45 -41.42 62.79
N GLN A 638 -23.97 -42.50 62.13
CA GLN A 638 -24.69 -43.69 61.60
C GLN A 638 -25.49 -43.57 60.26
N SER A 639 -25.06 -44.23 59.16
CA SER A 639 -25.34 -45.62 58.67
C SER A 639 -26.80 -45.84 58.23
N GLY A 640 -27.20 -46.45 57.11
CA GLY A 640 -26.61 -47.19 55.99
C GLY A 640 -27.75 -47.92 55.23
N GLN A 641 -27.52 -48.37 53.97
CA GLN A 641 -28.35 -49.26 53.11
C GLN A 641 -29.76 -48.75 52.72
N GLY A 642 -30.30 -48.85 51.50
CA GLY A 642 -30.14 -49.80 50.40
C GLY A 642 -31.50 -50.49 50.16
N SER A 643 -32.10 -50.34 48.95
CA SER A 643 -33.26 -51.06 48.31
C SER A 643 -34.04 -50.03 47.46
N ARG A 644 -34.10 -50.00 46.12
CA ARG A 644 -34.69 -50.89 45.09
C ARG A 644 -36.21 -51.16 45.22
N GLU A 645 -36.85 -50.96 44.06
CA GLU A 645 -38.19 -51.33 43.58
C GLU A 645 -39.37 -50.44 44.00
N SER A 646 -39.92 -49.67 43.06
CA SER A 646 -40.95 -50.12 42.09
C SER A 646 -41.07 -49.13 40.94
#